data_AF-Q824X2-F1
#
_entry.id   AF-Q824X2-F1
#
_cell.length_a   1.000
_cell.length_b   1.000
_cell.length_c   1.000
_cell.angle_alpha   90.00
_cell.angle_beta   90.00
_cell.angle_gamma   90.00
#
_symmetry.space_group_name_H-M   'P 1'
#
loop_
_entity.id
_entity.type
_entity.pdbx_description
1 polymer ?
#
loop_
_entity_poly.entity_id
_entity_poly.type
_entity_poly.pdbx_seq_one_letter_code
_entity_poly.pdbx_strand_id
1 'polypeptide(L)'
;MSSFYIQNRPKTVSGEGLFNIKLNHKFSNFDAKAQPAIDIEALNSGLYFLKRLASAIESGNVQASMLLNPNNTIFPSPPVAPKRHTGSSPNTASGKAGTIAGFQGEAAVALVPLILDGLEAFIATTPEVNLAQIASIILATALITPLKNKPSLSADEQKKVFNNCYQPSKEEILTQIKKEQAAEIKKGQDKLTEKLTAVGASEEEIKKASEEHADQFASDFFDTHVKEQFMTYRSSIGGETLKMMENMKALEAKIPDPTKDNVESVNGMVMLQATFNGLTEAVNKEHALGGEEDVIKTQLALSGLLTKSPLDNTDLKTIYDATDLPSKASLDLYLKSRDAAIYREGVTGAYQIAVQNLTTVRSSIENEKQTLENQLAAFQQGVSSYTSWVGESKNIVAGKDYTSVLVTAAMEANAALTSLSQMRGNLTTEEQQIFDKHVPKYLELTIDNTTGFATTVTQFIAKMNAFQEISEYTLNNAITSNDQVKTFLKNKGAAIQNYPFFSEVGKEMVAITNSSGFVNYAKDESGYQIPAFENFVQVELKIRAITSDFANQAKTVLQNFKTEADAHVLKLQQQIEELDKKYKEFNPADASFTADRRKAVESWLNSESLGSAFIYLILNSQLPKQSAFLNPLIEEINFNNLAANAINDLLKITNHFSTTSVYYNLSSYLIQSKEGVDLFCGDYFETCLALSKEKEYITRDTDRCRRAQNLVEELLNKINKLPNISSSQKSEMLNATANYKYALTITFNQLNLLNSLLANLKIQEQKNSDDSYKSTVFKMTGPTDWIPTLASLEGFISNGFPNITPTGGLGPLFTQIQADQQDYTTQGQTQQLNLQNQMTNVQQEWTLVSTSMQVLNQILSKLVGEIYPN
;
A
#
# COMPACT_ATOMS: atom_id res chain seq x y z
N MET A 1 -63.67 -13.56 32.03
CA MET A 1 -63.66 -14.82 31.25
C MET A 1 -63.01 -14.56 29.90
N SER A 2 -62.16 -15.50 29.49
CA SER A 2 -61.44 -15.68 28.20
C SER A 2 -60.47 -14.58 27.69
N SER A 3 -59.21 -14.74 28.11
CA SER A 3 -58.00 -14.78 27.27
C SER A 3 -57.96 -13.98 25.95
N PHE A 4 -57.33 -12.81 25.98
CA PHE A 4 -56.66 -12.24 24.81
C PHE A 4 -55.15 -12.46 24.93
N TYR A 5 -54.66 -13.43 24.17
CA TYR A 5 -53.25 -13.65 23.89
C TYR A 5 -52.71 -12.45 23.11
N ILE A 6 -51.85 -11.64 23.73
CA ILE A 6 -51.00 -10.69 23.02
C ILE A 6 -49.88 -11.53 22.40
N GLN A 7 -49.95 -11.73 21.08
CA GLN A 7 -48.81 -12.19 20.29
C GLN A 7 -47.74 -11.10 20.32
N ASN A 8 -46.86 -11.21 21.31
CA ASN A 8 -45.52 -10.66 21.28
C ASN A 8 -44.78 -11.18 20.06
N ARG A 9 -44.48 -10.28 19.12
CA ARG A 9 -43.20 -10.14 18.43
C ARG A 9 -43.28 -8.86 17.59
N PRO A 10 -42.54 -7.79 17.95
CA PRO A 10 -42.13 -6.82 16.93
C PRO A 10 -41.43 -7.65 15.85
N LYS A 11 -41.68 -7.34 14.58
CA LYS A 11 -40.86 -7.88 13.48
C LYS A 11 -39.46 -7.28 13.59
N THR A 12 -38.68 -7.75 14.57
CA THR A 12 -37.23 -7.90 14.39
C THR A 12 -37.09 -8.79 13.18
N VAL A 13 -36.58 -8.22 12.09
CA VAL A 13 -36.09 -9.00 10.96
C VAL A 13 -35.11 -10.00 11.58
N SER A 14 -35.49 -11.29 11.54
CA SER A 14 -34.61 -12.36 11.98
C SER A 14 -33.31 -12.25 11.19
N GLY A 15 -32.18 -12.33 11.88
CA GLY A 15 -30.82 -12.33 11.32
C GLY A 15 -30.48 -13.54 10.46
N GLU A 16 -31.40 -13.96 9.59
CA GLU A 16 -31.20 -14.98 8.57
C GLU A 16 -31.97 -14.52 7.33
N GLY A 17 -31.27 -13.92 6.37
CA GLY A 17 -31.91 -13.46 5.14
C GLY A 17 -31.04 -12.52 4.32
N LEU A 18 -30.16 -13.11 3.51
CA LEU A 18 -29.45 -12.50 2.38
C LEU A 18 -28.21 -11.68 2.75
N PHE A 19 -27.20 -12.40 3.24
CA PHE A 19 -25.79 -12.07 3.06
C PHE A 19 -25.46 -12.04 1.56
N ASN A 20 -25.81 -10.96 0.87
CA ASN A 20 -25.02 -10.55 -0.27
C ASN A 20 -23.71 -10.02 0.31
N ILE A 21 -22.67 -10.85 0.25
CA ILE A 21 -21.29 -10.43 0.47
C ILE A 21 -21.07 -9.23 -0.46
N LYS A 22 -21.11 -8.01 0.08
CA LYS A 22 -20.73 -6.82 -0.70
C LYS A 22 -19.22 -6.87 -0.84
N LEU A 23 -18.75 -7.46 -1.94
CA LEU A 23 -17.35 -7.45 -2.38
C LEU A 23 -16.84 -6.04 -2.75
N ASN A 24 -17.71 -5.02 -2.73
CA ASN A 24 -17.40 -3.61 -2.96
C ASN A 24 -17.14 -2.88 -1.64
N HIS A 25 -16.02 -3.17 -0.97
CA HIS A 25 -15.48 -2.30 0.07
C HIS A 25 -14.31 -1.50 -0.50
N LYS A 26 -14.08 -0.25 -0.03
CA LYS A 26 -13.07 0.67 -0.61
C LYS A 26 -11.64 0.11 -0.63
N PHE A 27 -11.35 -0.88 0.22
CA PHE A 27 -10.04 -1.56 0.35
C PHE A 27 -10.01 -2.96 -0.26
N SER A 28 -11.12 -3.44 -0.81
CA SER A 28 -11.16 -4.71 -1.54
C SER A 28 -10.65 -4.44 -2.96
N ASN A 29 -9.34 -4.52 -3.17
CA ASN A 29 -8.73 -4.58 -4.51
C ASN A 29 -8.97 -5.95 -5.18
N PHE A 30 -10.09 -6.61 -4.85
CA PHE A 30 -10.46 -7.91 -5.39
C PHE A 30 -10.90 -7.76 -6.84
N ASP A 31 -10.01 -8.12 -7.76
CA ASP A 31 -10.41 -8.62 -9.06
C ASP A 31 -10.61 -10.13 -8.96
N ALA A 32 -11.87 -10.59 -9.01
CA ALA A 32 -12.22 -12.02 -9.12
C ALA A 32 -11.56 -12.70 -10.33
N LYS A 33 -11.04 -11.92 -11.28
CA LYS A 33 -10.34 -12.35 -12.48
C LYS A 33 -8.83 -12.21 -12.40
N ALA A 34 -8.25 -11.89 -11.24
CA ALA A 34 -6.82 -11.95 -11.04
C ALA A 34 -6.34 -13.34 -11.45
N GLN A 35 -5.72 -13.41 -12.63
CA GLN A 35 -5.29 -14.68 -13.20
C GLN A 35 -4.36 -15.36 -12.20
N PRO A 36 -4.43 -16.71 -12.06
CA PRO A 36 -3.43 -17.44 -11.30
C PRO A 36 -2.03 -16.98 -11.72
N ALA A 37 -1.11 -16.88 -10.76
CA ALA A 37 0.23 -16.32 -10.97
C ALA A 37 1.01 -17.03 -12.10
N ILE A 38 0.54 -18.21 -12.50
CA ILE A 38 0.89 -18.88 -13.74
C ILE A 38 -0.39 -19.29 -14.47
N ASP A 39 -0.39 -19.13 -15.78
CA ASP A 39 -1.35 -19.80 -16.65
C ASP A 39 -1.19 -21.32 -16.51
N ILE A 40 -2.08 -21.93 -15.72
CA ILE A 40 -2.11 -23.37 -15.45
C ILE A 40 -2.27 -24.15 -16.76
N GLU A 41 -2.90 -23.59 -17.80
CA GLU A 41 -2.99 -24.21 -19.12
C GLU A 41 -1.64 -24.20 -19.86
N ALA A 42 -0.86 -23.12 -19.74
CA ALA A 42 0.50 -23.05 -20.29
C ALA A 42 1.46 -24.05 -19.61
N LEU A 43 1.37 -24.22 -18.29
CA LEU A 43 2.16 -25.22 -17.56
C LEU A 43 1.69 -26.66 -17.83
N ASN A 44 0.37 -26.89 -17.91
CA ASN A 44 -0.18 -28.20 -18.24
C ASN A 44 0.15 -28.62 -19.68
N SER A 45 0.15 -27.68 -20.63
CA SER A 45 0.57 -27.95 -22.02
C SER A 45 2.07 -28.24 -22.10
N GLY A 46 2.91 -27.54 -21.33
CA GLY A 46 4.34 -27.87 -21.16
C GLY A 46 4.56 -29.26 -20.55
N LEU A 47 3.84 -29.60 -19.47
CA LEU A 47 3.89 -30.93 -18.84
C LEU A 47 3.37 -32.02 -19.78
N TYR A 48 2.32 -31.72 -20.56
CA TYR A 48 1.79 -32.62 -21.58
C TYR A 48 2.83 -32.86 -22.68
N PHE A 49 3.53 -31.81 -23.14
CA PHE A 49 4.63 -31.94 -24.09
C PHE A 49 5.78 -32.78 -23.52
N LEU A 50 6.19 -32.54 -22.27
CA LEU A 50 7.22 -33.34 -21.58
C LEU A 50 6.81 -34.81 -21.42
N LYS A 51 5.55 -35.08 -21.04
CA LYS A 51 5.03 -36.45 -20.97
C LYS A 51 4.97 -37.12 -22.33
N ARG A 52 4.59 -36.38 -23.38
CA ARG A 52 4.53 -36.88 -24.75
C ARG A 52 5.93 -37.14 -25.32
N LEU A 53 6.90 -36.29 -24.99
CA LEU A 53 8.32 -36.48 -25.29
C LEU A 53 8.86 -37.71 -24.55
N ALA A 54 8.59 -37.83 -23.25
CA ALA A 54 8.94 -39.00 -22.46
C ALA A 54 8.35 -40.26 -23.09
N SER A 55 7.04 -40.32 -23.36
CA SER A 55 6.38 -41.45 -24.03
C SER A 55 6.91 -41.72 -25.44
N ALA A 56 7.29 -40.69 -26.21
CA ALA A 56 7.91 -40.85 -27.52
C ALA A 56 9.29 -41.53 -27.41
N ILE A 57 10.10 -41.12 -26.42
CA ILE A 57 11.37 -41.77 -26.07
C ILE A 57 11.10 -43.21 -25.57
N GLU A 58 10.08 -43.44 -24.72
CA GLU A 58 9.75 -44.80 -24.23
C GLU A 58 9.29 -45.75 -25.34
N SER A 59 8.65 -45.21 -26.38
CA SER A 59 8.17 -46.00 -27.52
C SER A 59 9.27 -46.45 -28.49
N GLY A 60 10.52 -46.03 -28.29
CA GLY A 60 11.67 -46.39 -29.14
C GLY A 60 11.66 -45.78 -30.54
N ASN A 61 10.72 -44.86 -30.84
CA ASN A 61 10.56 -44.23 -32.15
C ASN A 61 11.48 -43.02 -32.37
N VAL A 62 12.25 -42.60 -31.36
CA VAL A 62 13.19 -41.48 -31.45
C VAL A 62 14.51 -41.94 -30.81
N GLN A 63 15.57 -42.11 -31.61
CA GLN A 63 16.90 -42.41 -31.09
C GLN A 63 17.48 -41.17 -30.40
N ALA A 64 18.21 -41.30 -29.27
CA ALA A 64 18.88 -40.18 -28.60
C ALA A 64 19.70 -39.29 -29.55
N SER A 65 20.27 -39.86 -30.62
CA SER A 65 20.99 -39.16 -31.70
C SER A 65 20.14 -38.16 -32.50
N MET A 66 18.81 -38.27 -32.49
CA MET A 66 17.88 -37.33 -33.14
C MET A 66 17.46 -36.16 -32.24
N LEU A 67 17.68 -36.27 -30.92
CA LEU A 67 17.31 -35.25 -29.92
C LEU A 67 18.50 -34.45 -29.40
N LEU A 68 19.73 -34.90 -29.72
CA LEU A 68 20.96 -34.25 -29.34
C LEU A 68 21.53 -33.49 -30.52
N ASN A 69 21.88 -32.22 -30.31
CA ASN A 69 22.82 -31.54 -31.19
C ASN A 69 24.15 -32.31 -31.15
N PRO A 70 24.70 -32.78 -32.28
CA PRO A 70 25.96 -33.52 -32.34
C PRO A 70 27.13 -32.79 -31.67
N ASN A 71 27.02 -31.46 -31.48
CA ASN A 71 28.04 -30.61 -30.86
C ASN A 71 27.83 -30.38 -29.35
N ASN A 72 26.81 -30.98 -28.72
CA ASN A 72 26.52 -30.78 -27.29
C ASN A 72 27.06 -31.96 -26.45
N THR A 73 28.26 -31.80 -25.91
CA THR A 73 28.99 -32.85 -25.16
C THR A 73 28.82 -32.81 -23.64
N ILE A 74 27.90 -32.01 -23.09
CA ILE A 74 27.79 -31.85 -21.63
C ILE A 74 26.48 -32.47 -21.11
N PHE A 75 26.55 -33.74 -20.71
CA PHE A 75 25.76 -34.18 -19.57
C PHE A 75 26.54 -33.83 -18.29
N PRO A 76 25.92 -33.16 -17.31
CA PRO A 76 26.62 -32.81 -16.08
C PRO A 76 27.05 -34.09 -15.36
N SER A 77 28.34 -34.18 -15.03
CA SER A 77 28.80 -35.04 -13.95
C SER A 77 28.12 -34.62 -12.64
N PRO A 78 27.86 -35.55 -11.70
CA PRO A 78 27.26 -35.21 -10.42
C PRO A 78 28.07 -34.10 -9.73
N PRO A 79 27.39 -33.16 -9.05
CA PRO A 79 28.05 -32.01 -8.46
C PRO A 79 29.09 -32.46 -7.44
N VAL A 80 30.34 -32.02 -7.64
CA VAL A 80 31.28 -31.89 -6.53
C VAL A 80 30.62 -30.90 -5.57
N ALA A 81 30.44 -31.34 -4.32
CA ALA A 81 29.78 -30.60 -3.25
C ALA A 81 30.15 -29.11 -3.27
N PRO A 82 29.22 -28.20 -2.92
CA PRO A 82 29.49 -26.77 -2.90
C PRO A 82 30.66 -26.52 -1.95
N LYS A 83 31.83 -26.19 -2.52
CA LYS A 83 32.88 -25.57 -1.72
C LYS A 83 32.29 -24.25 -1.24
N ARG A 84 32.17 -24.14 0.09
CA ARG A 84 31.97 -22.86 0.78
C ARG A 84 32.82 -21.82 0.08
N HIS A 85 32.20 -20.73 -0.37
CA HIS A 85 32.90 -19.49 -0.61
C HIS A 85 33.57 -19.09 0.71
N THR A 86 34.83 -19.47 0.88
CA THR A 86 35.72 -18.75 1.77
C THR A 86 35.91 -17.39 1.11
N GLY A 87 35.27 -16.37 1.67
CA GLY A 87 35.46 -15.00 1.24
C GLY A 87 36.95 -14.70 1.18
N SER A 88 37.47 -14.54 -0.04
CA SER A 88 38.64 -13.69 -0.21
C SER A 88 38.16 -12.29 0.07
N SER A 89 38.71 -11.68 1.13
CA SER A 89 38.58 -10.26 1.41
C SER A 89 38.68 -9.44 0.11
N PRO A 90 37.94 -8.33 0.00
CA PRO A 90 38.13 -7.42 -1.11
C PRO A 90 39.61 -7.03 -1.14
N ASN A 91 40.29 -7.38 -2.23
CA ASN A 91 41.59 -6.78 -2.51
C ASN A 91 41.34 -5.27 -2.53
N THR A 92 41.86 -4.60 -1.51
CA THR A 92 41.96 -3.15 -1.47
C THR A 92 42.99 -2.77 -2.50
N ALA A 93 42.55 -2.62 -3.76
CA ALA A 93 43.35 -2.02 -4.80
C ALA A 93 43.48 -0.53 -4.48
N SER A 94 44.63 -0.21 -3.88
CA SER A 94 45.14 1.14 -3.72
C SER A 94 45.18 1.88 -5.07
N GLY A 95 44.33 2.89 -5.21
CA GLY A 95 44.70 4.22 -5.68
C GLY A 95 45.24 4.39 -7.11
N LYS A 96 44.35 4.79 -8.02
CA LYS A 96 44.49 6.02 -8.82
C LYS A 96 43.11 6.64 -9.00
N ALA A 97 42.96 7.93 -8.73
CA ALA A 97 41.77 8.70 -9.08
C ALA A 97 41.72 8.87 -10.61
N GLY A 98 41.36 7.80 -11.33
CA GLY A 98 41.18 7.81 -12.78
C GLY A 98 39.77 8.23 -13.16
N THR A 99 39.61 8.80 -14.35
CA THR A 99 38.30 9.06 -14.97
C THR A 99 38.03 8.01 -16.06
N ILE A 100 36.76 7.79 -16.43
CA ILE A 100 36.40 6.88 -17.53
C ILE A 100 37.20 7.21 -18.81
N ALA A 101 37.26 8.50 -19.18
CA ALA A 101 38.03 8.96 -20.33
C ALA A 101 39.54 8.73 -20.19
N GLY A 102 40.07 8.82 -18.96
CA GLY A 102 41.46 8.50 -18.66
C GLY A 102 41.79 7.04 -18.91
N PHE A 103 40.95 6.12 -18.42
CA PHE A 103 41.13 4.68 -18.63
C PHE A 103 40.97 4.28 -20.10
N GLN A 104 40.03 4.88 -20.84
CA GLN A 104 39.91 4.68 -22.29
C GLN A 104 41.16 5.16 -23.04
N GLY A 105 41.72 6.30 -22.65
CA GLY A 105 42.94 6.83 -23.24
C GLY A 105 44.16 5.93 -22.99
N GLU A 106 44.34 5.43 -21.77
CA GLU A 106 45.41 4.50 -21.40
C GLU A 106 45.30 3.19 -22.20
N ALA A 107 44.10 2.60 -22.24
CA ALA A 107 43.85 1.36 -22.98
C ALA A 107 44.06 1.54 -24.50
N ALA A 108 43.58 2.65 -25.08
CA ALA A 108 43.76 2.91 -26.51
C ALA A 108 45.24 3.03 -26.90
N VAL A 109 46.09 3.64 -26.05
CA VAL A 109 47.55 3.68 -26.29
C VAL A 109 48.16 2.28 -26.22
N ALA A 110 47.76 1.47 -25.23
CA ALA A 110 48.26 0.11 -25.05
C ALA A 110 47.80 -0.86 -26.17
N LEU A 111 46.64 -0.62 -26.77
CA LEU A 111 46.08 -1.43 -27.85
C LEU A 111 46.78 -1.22 -29.21
N VAL A 112 47.39 -0.05 -29.46
CA VAL A 112 48.11 0.25 -30.73
C VAL A 112 49.17 -0.81 -31.08
N PRO A 113 50.15 -1.13 -30.20
CA PRO A 113 51.13 -2.17 -30.50
C PRO A 113 50.50 -3.56 -30.55
N LEU A 114 49.48 -3.85 -29.73
CA LEU A 114 48.80 -5.15 -29.74
C LEU A 114 48.07 -5.43 -31.06
N ILE A 115 47.47 -4.40 -31.68
CA ILE A 115 46.86 -4.52 -33.01
C ILE A 115 47.94 -4.74 -34.07
N LEU A 116 48.97 -3.87 -34.12
CA LEU A 116 49.97 -3.92 -35.20
C LEU A 116 50.83 -5.19 -35.13
N ASP A 117 51.45 -5.42 -33.98
CA ASP A 117 52.37 -6.55 -33.80
C ASP A 117 51.58 -7.87 -33.72
N GLY A 118 50.35 -7.84 -33.19
CA GLY A 118 49.45 -9.00 -33.15
C GLY A 118 48.92 -9.41 -34.52
N LEU A 119 48.54 -8.46 -35.39
CA LEU A 119 48.14 -8.76 -36.77
C LEU A 119 49.32 -9.30 -37.58
N GLU A 120 50.52 -8.73 -37.41
CA GLU A 120 51.73 -9.23 -38.06
C GLU A 120 52.03 -10.68 -37.64
N ALA A 121 51.96 -10.97 -36.34
CA ALA A 121 52.11 -12.32 -35.82
C ALA A 121 51.01 -13.27 -36.32
N PHE A 122 49.75 -12.82 -36.39
CA PHE A 122 48.64 -13.64 -36.88
C PHE A 122 48.80 -14.02 -38.36
N ILE A 123 49.25 -13.08 -39.20
CA ILE A 123 49.56 -13.33 -40.61
C ILE A 123 50.73 -14.32 -40.72
N ALA A 124 51.80 -14.13 -39.95
CA ALA A 124 53.00 -14.97 -40.02
C ALA A 124 52.73 -16.41 -39.54
N THR A 125 51.84 -16.59 -38.57
CA THR A 125 51.54 -17.89 -37.96
C THR A 125 50.40 -18.65 -38.64
N THR A 126 49.75 -18.06 -39.64
CA THR A 126 48.65 -18.68 -40.40
C THR A 126 48.96 -18.69 -41.91
N PRO A 127 49.99 -19.43 -42.36
CA PRO A 127 50.43 -19.40 -43.76
C PRO A 127 49.46 -20.04 -44.75
N GLU A 128 48.50 -20.84 -44.26
CA GLU A 128 47.56 -21.62 -45.06
C GLU A 128 46.38 -20.79 -45.60
N VAL A 129 46.23 -19.54 -45.13
CA VAL A 129 45.27 -18.55 -45.63
C VAL A 129 46.00 -17.23 -45.87
N ASN A 130 45.79 -16.57 -47.01
CA ASN A 130 46.42 -15.28 -47.30
C ASN A 130 45.72 -14.12 -46.58
N LEU A 131 45.87 -14.07 -45.25
CA LEU A 131 45.25 -13.06 -44.38
C LEU A 131 45.66 -11.63 -44.76
N ALA A 132 46.85 -11.42 -45.32
CA ALA A 132 47.32 -10.10 -45.77
C ALA A 132 46.49 -9.50 -46.92
N GLN A 133 45.66 -10.30 -47.62
CA GLN A 133 44.74 -9.82 -48.66
C GLN A 133 43.37 -9.40 -48.12
N ILE A 134 43.08 -9.63 -46.84
CA ILE A 134 41.80 -9.22 -46.25
C ILE A 134 41.80 -7.69 -46.09
N ALA A 135 40.79 -7.04 -46.67
CA ALA A 135 40.71 -5.58 -46.74
C ALA A 135 40.71 -4.91 -45.36
N SER A 136 40.04 -5.50 -44.37
CA SER A 136 40.01 -4.99 -42.99
C SER A 136 41.38 -5.02 -42.31
N ILE A 137 42.21 -6.04 -42.56
CA ILE A 137 43.60 -6.12 -42.06
C ILE A 137 44.44 -4.98 -42.65
N ILE A 138 44.36 -4.78 -43.97
CA ILE A 138 45.10 -3.72 -44.66
C ILE A 138 44.70 -2.34 -44.10
N LEU A 139 43.39 -2.13 -43.95
CA LEU A 139 42.83 -0.88 -43.47
C LEU A 139 43.19 -0.63 -42.00
N ALA A 140 43.06 -1.63 -41.14
CA ALA A 140 43.46 -1.55 -39.73
C ALA A 140 44.95 -1.21 -39.60
N THR A 141 45.80 -1.92 -40.33
CA THR A 141 47.26 -1.66 -40.31
C THR A 141 47.56 -0.23 -40.77
N ALA A 142 46.95 0.23 -41.86
CA ALA A 142 47.16 1.57 -42.40
C ALA A 142 46.65 2.68 -41.47
N LEU A 143 45.52 2.47 -40.78
CA LEU A 143 44.93 3.46 -39.88
C LEU A 143 45.63 3.54 -38.52
N ILE A 144 46.18 2.43 -38.03
CA ILE A 144 46.80 2.35 -36.70
C ILE A 144 48.31 2.65 -36.75
N THR A 145 49.00 2.37 -37.86
CA THR A 145 50.45 2.66 -38.02
C THR A 145 50.83 4.11 -37.68
N PRO A 146 50.09 5.16 -38.10
CA PRO A 146 50.41 6.55 -37.77
C PRO A 146 50.29 6.90 -36.27
N LEU A 147 49.68 6.01 -35.48
CA LEU A 147 49.51 6.17 -34.04
C LEU A 147 50.64 5.51 -33.23
N LYS A 148 51.49 4.70 -33.89
CA LYS A 148 52.63 4.03 -33.26
C LYS A 148 53.56 5.06 -32.60
N ASN A 149 53.96 4.80 -31.36
CA ASN A 149 54.83 5.65 -30.52
C ASN A 149 54.24 6.99 -30.05
N LYS A 150 52.94 7.27 -30.23
CA LYS A 150 52.31 8.43 -29.60
C LYS A 150 52.08 8.16 -28.10
N PRO A 151 52.50 9.07 -27.20
CA PRO A 151 52.31 8.90 -25.75
C PRO A 151 50.85 9.10 -25.29
N SER A 152 50.01 9.72 -26.12
CA SER A 152 48.59 9.97 -25.86
C SER A 152 47.82 10.10 -27.17
N LEU A 153 46.52 9.78 -27.16
CA LEU A 153 45.63 9.84 -28.32
C LEU A 153 44.45 10.77 -28.08
N SER A 154 44.07 11.56 -29.08
CA SER A 154 42.82 12.34 -29.08
C SER A 154 41.58 11.42 -29.13
N ALA A 155 40.40 11.94 -28.79
CA ALA A 155 39.16 11.15 -28.79
C ALA A 155 38.87 10.48 -30.16
N ASP A 156 39.13 11.19 -31.27
CA ASP A 156 38.97 10.63 -32.62
C ASP A 156 39.99 9.53 -32.92
N GLU A 157 41.23 9.66 -32.42
CA GLU A 157 42.27 8.63 -32.54
C GLU A 157 41.96 7.42 -31.67
N GLN A 158 41.47 7.61 -30.44
CA GLN A 158 41.01 6.53 -29.58
C GLN A 158 39.87 5.74 -30.24
N LYS A 159 38.88 6.43 -30.82
CA LYS A 159 37.78 5.81 -31.57
C LYS A 159 38.30 5.00 -32.77
N LYS A 160 39.33 5.49 -33.46
CA LYS A 160 40.00 4.72 -34.53
C LYS A 160 40.65 3.45 -34.00
N VAL A 161 41.34 3.50 -32.84
CA VAL A 161 41.94 2.30 -32.23
C VAL A 161 40.87 1.28 -31.87
N PHE A 162 39.83 1.67 -31.13
CA PHE A 162 38.78 0.75 -30.70
C PHE A 162 38.02 0.13 -31.88
N ASN A 163 37.77 0.88 -32.96
CA ASN A 163 37.12 0.35 -34.16
C ASN A 163 37.97 -0.67 -34.93
N ASN A 164 39.27 -0.77 -34.65
CA ASN A 164 40.17 -1.71 -35.31
C ASN A 164 40.64 -2.86 -34.40
N CYS A 165 40.31 -2.84 -33.10
CA CYS A 165 40.50 -3.97 -32.17
C CYS A 165 39.70 -5.21 -32.61
N TYR A 166 38.64 -4.94 -33.36
CA TYR A 166 37.74 -5.78 -34.13
C TYR A 166 38.21 -6.71 -35.23
N GLN A 167 39.32 -6.31 -35.84
CA GLN A 167 39.61 -6.68 -37.22
C GLN A 167 40.71 -7.74 -37.27
N PRO A 168 40.62 -8.73 -38.18
CA PRO A 168 39.48 -9.03 -39.09
C PRO A 168 38.33 -9.77 -38.39
N SER A 169 37.12 -9.76 -38.99
CA SER A 169 36.01 -10.60 -38.50
C SER A 169 36.13 -12.07 -38.94
N LYS A 170 35.45 -12.99 -38.25
CA LYS A 170 35.40 -14.40 -38.64
C LYS A 170 34.81 -14.58 -40.04
N GLU A 171 33.72 -13.89 -40.36
CA GLU A 171 33.09 -13.90 -41.68
C GLU A 171 34.05 -13.49 -42.82
N GLU A 172 34.90 -12.49 -42.59
CA GLU A 172 35.90 -12.07 -43.58
C GLU A 172 36.94 -13.16 -43.82
N ILE A 173 37.40 -13.82 -42.76
CA ILE A 173 38.33 -14.95 -42.86
C ILE A 173 37.66 -16.13 -43.60
N LEU A 174 36.42 -16.49 -43.24
CA LEU A 174 35.67 -17.55 -43.92
C LEU A 174 35.46 -17.24 -45.40
N THR A 175 35.19 -15.98 -45.75
CA THR A 175 35.05 -15.53 -47.15
C THR A 175 36.36 -15.68 -47.90
N GLN A 176 37.48 -15.35 -47.26
CA GLN A 176 38.81 -15.54 -47.85
C GLN A 176 39.15 -17.03 -48.02
N ILE A 177 38.84 -17.88 -47.05
CA ILE A 177 38.99 -19.34 -47.15
C ILE A 177 38.18 -19.88 -48.33
N LYS A 178 36.91 -19.48 -48.46
CA LYS A 178 36.05 -19.89 -49.60
C LYS A 178 36.64 -19.49 -50.94
N LYS A 179 37.24 -18.30 -51.02
CA LYS A 179 37.88 -17.79 -52.24
C LYS A 179 39.15 -18.58 -52.58
N GLU A 180 39.99 -18.88 -51.61
CA GLU A 180 41.26 -19.58 -51.81
C GLU A 180 41.07 -21.08 -52.04
N GLN A 181 40.08 -21.69 -51.38
CA GLN A 181 39.77 -23.12 -51.46
C GLN A 181 38.63 -23.44 -52.46
N ALA A 182 38.27 -22.50 -53.34
CA ALA A 182 37.13 -22.63 -54.26
C ALA A 182 37.18 -23.90 -55.12
N ALA A 183 38.38 -24.35 -55.52
CA ALA A 183 38.56 -25.56 -56.31
C ALA A 183 38.26 -26.85 -55.52
N GLU A 184 38.70 -26.95 -54.26
CA GLU A 184 38.42 -28.12 -53.41
C GLU A 184 36.97 -28.12 -52.91
N ILE A 185 36.41 -26.95 -52.60
CA ILE A 185 34.97 -26.80 -52.30
C ILE A 185 34.14 -27.29 -53.48
N LYS A 186 34.46 -26.84 -54.71
CA LYS A 186 33.74 -27.26 -55.91
C LYS A 186 33.81 -28.78 -56.14
N LYS A 187 34.98 -29.38 -55.92
CA LYS A 187 35.16 -30.84 -56.02
C LYS A 187 34.36 -31.62 -54.97
N GLY A 188 34.18 -31.06 -53.77
CA GLY A 188 33.29 -31.59 -52.73
C GLY A 188 31.81 -31.46 -53.11
N GLN A 189 31.42 -30.28 -53.61
CA GLN A 189 30.08 -30.01 -54.13
C GLN A 189 29.72 -30.94 -55.29
N ASP A 190 30.60 -31.11 -56.28
CA ASP A 190 30.39 -31.98 -57.44
C ASP A 190 30.14 -33.45 -57.00
N LYS A 191 30.90 -33.94 -56.00
CA LYS A 191 30.68 -35.28 -55.40
C LYS A 191 29.39 -35.40 -54.61
N LEU A 192 29.00 -34.33 -53.90
CA LEU A 192 27.76 -34.29 -53.13
C LEU A 192 26.55 -34.27 -54.06
N THR A 193 26.61 -33.44 -55.11
CA THR A 193 25.62 -33.38 -56.19
C THR A 193 25.47 -34.73 -56.87
N GLU A 194 26.56 -35.39 -57.27
CA GLU A 194 26.52 -36.72 -57.90
C GLU A 194 25.83 -37.77 -56.98
N LYS A 195 26.13 -37.74 -55.67
CA LYS A 195 25.47 -38.61 -54.69
C LYS A 195 23.99 -38.30 -54.51
N LEU A 196 23.62 -37.03 -54.35
CA LEU A 196 22.23 -36.64 -54.13
C LEU A 196 21.36 -36.86 -55.38
N THR A 197 21.91 -36.64 -56.57
CA THR A 197 21.26 -36.98 -57.84
C THR A 197 21.07 -38.49 -57.99
N ALA A 198 22.04 -39.31 -57.57
CA ALA A 198 21.91 -40.78 -57.60
C ALA A 198 20.82 -41.34 -56.66
N VAL A 199 20.45 -40.60 -55.62
CA VAL A 199 19.40 -40.97 -54.64
C VAL A 199 18.05 -40.30 -54.96
N GLY A 200 17.97 -39.52 -56.03
CA GLY A 200 16.72 -38.91 -56.53
C GLY A 200 16.29 -37.63 -55.82
N ALA A 201 17.21 -36.89 -55.20
CA ALA A 201 16.92 -35.60 -54.57
C ALA A 201 16.54 -34.52 -55.60
N SER A 202 15.72 -33.56 -55.20
CA SER A 202 15.28 -32.44 -56.04
C SER A 202 16.40 -31.42 -56.30
N GLU A 203 16.29 -30.64 -57.38
CA GLU A 203 17.27 -29.57 -57.70
C GLU A 203 17.38 -28.51 -56.60
N GLU A 204 16.29 -28.21 -55.90
CA GLU A 204 16.28 -27.26 -54.76
C GLU A 204 17.04 -27.82 -53.54
N GLU A 205 16.86 -29.11 -53.22
CA GLU A 205 17.60 -29.79 -52.15
C GLU A 205 19.09 -29.89 -52.46
N ILE A 206 19.46 -30.19 -53.72
CA ILE A 206 20.86 -30.26 -54.16
C ILE A 206 21.52 -28.89 -54.06
N LYS A 207 20.83 -27.81 -54.47
CA LYS A 207 21.37 -26.45 -54.37
C LYS A 207 21.60 -26.04 -52.92
N LYS A 208 20.62 -26.28 -52.05
CA LYS A 208 20.73 -25.99 -50.60
C LYS A 208 21.87 -26.77 -49.94
N ALA A 209 21.97 -28.08 -50.20
CA ALA A 209 23.03 -28.92 -49.65
C ALA A 209 24.42 -28.53 -50.17
N SER A 210 24.51 -28.06 -51.42
CA SER A 210 25.77 -27.56 -52.02
C SER A 210 26.23 -26.26 -51.36
N GLU A 211 25.30 -25.35 -51.07
CA GLU A 211 25.58 -24.11 -50.31
C GLU A 211 26.00 -24.43 -48.86
N GLU A 212 25.26 -25.31 -48.17
CA GLU A 212 25.58 -25.78 -46.81
C GLU A 212 26.96 -26.45 -46.73
N HIS A 213 27.34 -27.25 -47.74
CA HIS A 213 28.66 -27.89 -47.80
C HIS A 213 29.81 -26.88 -47.94
N ALA A 214 29.64 -25.81 -48.74
CA ALA A 214 30.66 -24.78 -48.86
C ALA A 214 30.89 -24.01 -47.55
N ASP A 215 29.80 -23.76 -46.82
CA ASP A 215 29.85 -23.12 -45.50
C ASP A 215 30.53 -24.02 -44.46
N GLN A 216 30.16 -25.30 -44.46
CA GLN A 216 30.71 -26.28 -43.53
C GLN A 216 32.20 -26.55 -43.78
N PHE A 217 32.60 -26.71 -45.05
CA PHE A 217 34.02 -26.85 -45.39
C PHE A 217 34.85 -25.66 -44.92
N ALA A 218 34.38 -24.44 -45.18
CA ALA A 218 35.09 -23.23 -44.77
C ALA A 218 35.19 -23.13 -43.23
N SER A 219 34.15 -23.52 -42.51
CA SER A 219 34.16 -23.57 -41.04
C SER A 219 35.13 -24.62 -40.50
N ASP A 220 35.11 -25.85 -41.04
CA ASP A 220 36.00 -26.93 -40.61
C ASP A 220 37.47 -26.57 -40.89
N PHE A 221 37.74 -25.92 -42.03
CA PHE A 221 39.07 -25.40 -42.37
C PHE A 221 39.51 -24.33 -41.37
N PHE A 222 38.63 -23.37 -41.06
CA PHE A 222 38.90 -22.34 -40.05
C PHE A 222 39.23 -22.96 -38.68
N ASP A 223 38.39 -23.89 -38.23
CA ASP A 223 38.53 -24.54 -36.92
C ASP A 223 39.84 -25.33 -36.81
N THR A 224 40.29 -25.94 -37.92
CA THR A 224 41.51 -26.75 -37.97
C THR A 224 42.79 -25.91 -38.10
N HIS A 225 42.74 -24.84 -38.90
CA HIS A 225 43.95 -24.17 -39.41
C HIS A 225 44.15 -22.72 -38.96
N VAL A 226 43.08 -22.05 -38.48
CA VAL A 226 43.11 -20.59 -38.21
C VAL A 226 42.68 -20.23 -36.79
N LYS A 227 41.79 -21.03 -36.18
CA LYS A 227 41.11 -20.69 -34.93
C LYS A 227 42.07 -20.41 -33.77
N GLU A 228 43.08 -21.23 -33.54
CA GLU A 228 43.98 -21.09 -32.38
C GLU A 228 44.74 -19.76 -32.42
N GLN A 229 45.26 -19.40 -33.59
CA GLN A 229 46.02 -18.18 -33.85
C GLN A 229 45.10 -16.95 -33.79
N PHE A 230 43.89 -17.07 -34.35
CA PHE A 230 42.85 -16.06 -34.26
C PHE A 230 42.48 -15.77 -32.79
N MET A 231 42.25 -16.82 -31.99
CA MET A 231 41.94 -16.70 -30.55
C MET A 231 43.09 -16.09 -29.76
N THR A 232 44.34 -16.43 -30.10
CA THR A 232 45.53 -15.85 -29.46
C THR A 232 45.63 -14.35 -29.71
N TYR A 233 45.43 -13.91 -30.96
CA TYR A 233 45.37 -12.48 -31.29
C TYR A 233 44.24 -11.76 -30.56
N ARG A 234 43.01 -12.32 -30.62
CA ARG A 234 41.83 -11.79 -29.92
C ARG A 234 42.06 -11.66 -28.40
N SER A 235 42.71 -12.66 -27.79
CA SER A 235 43.01 -12.71 -26.35
C SER A 235 43.99 -11.61 -25.93
N SER A 236 44.97 -11.27 -26.78
CA SER A 236 45.91 -10.17 -26.50
C SER A 236 45.20 -8.81 -26.39
N ILE A 237 44.24 -8.56 -27.29
CA ILE A 237 43.39 -7.36 -27.28
C ILE A 237 42.47 -7.38 -26.06
N GLY A 238 41.77 -8.50 -25.85
CA GLY A 238 40.81 -8.61 -24.77
C GLY A 238 41.43 -8.56 -23.38
N GLY A 239 42.69 -8.96 -23.21
CA GLY A 239 43.42 -8.79 -21.95
C GLY A 239 43.63 -7.32 -21.55
N GLU A 240 43.83 -6.41 -22.52
CA GLU A 240 43.94 -4.97 -22.24
C GLU A 240 42.55 -4.33 -22.08
N THR A 241 41.58 -4.76 -22.88
CA THR A 241 40.18 -4.39 -22.71
C THR A 241 39.65 -4.75 -21.31
N LEU A 242 39.98 -5.93 -20.79
CA LEU A 242 39.57 -6.38 -19.47
C LEU A 242 40.08 -5.46 -18.36
N LYS A 243 41.37 -5.08 -18.40
CA LYS A 243 41.95 -4.13 -17.43
C LYS A 243 41.20 -2.80 -17.45
N MET A 244 40.85 -2.31 -18.63
CA MET A 244 40.04 -1.10 -18.79
C MET A 244 38.68 -1.26 -18.09
N MET A 245 37.97 -2.36 -18.35
CA MET A 245 36.66 -2.64 -17.73
C MET A 245 36.75 -2.76 -16.20
N GLU A 246 37.72 -3.50 -15.68
CA GLU A 246 37.92 -3.65 -14.22
C GLU A 246 38.21 -2.32 -13.52
N ASN A 247 39.02 -1.45 -14.15
CA ASN A 247 39.28 -0.12 -13.63
C ASN A 247 38.03 0.78 -13.65
N MET A 248 37.19 0.67 -14.68
CA MET A 248 35.93 1.41 -14.78
C MET A 248 34.88 0.93 -13.78
N LYS A 249 34.80 -0.39 -13.53
CA LYS A 249 33.91 -0.99 -12.54
C LYS A 249 34.10 -0.40 -11.14
N ALA A 250 35.33 -0.03 -10.78
CA ALA A 250 35.63 0.61 -9.51
C ALA A 250 35.03 2.03 -9.35
N LEU A 251 34.55 2.64 -10.43
CA LEU A 251 33.93 3.98 -10.45
C LEU A 251 32.39 3.94 -10.46
N GLU A 252 31.77 2.77 -10.38
CA GLU A 252 30.31 2.61 -10.44
C GLU A 252 29.59 3.43 -9.36
N ALA A 253 28.58 4.20 -9.78
CA ALA A 253 27.74 4.96 -8.87
C ALA A 253 26.90 4.01 -7.99
N LYS A 254 26.75 4.36 -6.71
CA LYS A 254 25.90 3.59 -5.78
C LYS A 254 24.43 3.68 -6.22
N ILE A 255 23.76 2.54 -6.33
CA ILE A 255 22.32 2.47 -6.63
C ILE A 255 21.53 2.98 -5.42
N PRO A 256 20.68 4.01 -5.57
CA PRO A 256 19.79 4.49 -4.50
C PRO A 256 18.56 3.58 -4.36
N ASP A 257 17.86 3.70 -3.23
CA ASP A 257 16.61 2.96 -3.01
C ASP A 257 15.51 3.42 -3.99
N PRO A 258 14.65 2.50 -4.48
CA PRO A 258 13.60 2.82 -5.42
C PRO A 258 12.45 3.59 -4.75
N THR A 259 12.03 4.67 -5.40
CA THR A 259 10.93 5.56 -5.00
C THR A 259 10.07 5.91 -6.22
N LYS A 260 8.90 6.49 -5.99
CA LYS A 260 7.99 6.97 -7.05
C LYS A 260 8.58 8.03 -7.99
N ASP A 261 9.73 8.60 -7.66
CA ASP A 261 10.36 9.69 -8.41
C ASP A 261 11.68 9.27 -9.09
N ASN A 262 12.24 8.10 -8.76
CA ASN A 262 13.53 7.64 -9.31
C ASN A 262 13.55 6.19 -9.80
N VAL A 263 12.44 5.44 -9.70
CA VAL A 263 12.42 3.98 -9.96
C VAL A 263 12.95 3.60 -11.35
N GLU A 264 12.66 4.39 -12.37
CA GLU A 264 13.15 4.13 -13.74
C GLU A 264 14.67 4.28 -13.83
N SER A 265 15.22 5.34 -13.23
CA SER A 265 16.67 5.54 -13.13
C SER A 265 17.33 4.44 -12.29
N VAL A 266 16.72 4.02 -11.18
CA VAL A 266 17.24 2.93 -10.34
C VAL A 266 17.29 1.64 -11.14
N ASN A 267 16.22 1.30 -11.86
CA ASN A 267 16.16 0.11 -12.71
C ASN A 267 17.20 0.17 -13.84
N GLY A 268 17.40 1.35 -14.44
CA GLY A 268 18.47 1.57 -15.41
C GLY A 268 19.87 1.34 -14.83
N MET A 269 20.13 1.82 -13.62
CA MET A 269 21.43 1.61 -12.94
C MET A 269 21.66 0.14 -12.59
N VAL A 270 20.62 -0.58 -12.11
CA VAL A 270 20.67 -2.03 -11.87
C VAL A 270 21.00 -2.79 -13.17
N MET A 271 20.32 -2.44 -14.26
CA MET A 271 20.52 -3.05 -15.57
C MET A 271 21.93 -2.77 -16.11
N LEU A 272 22.38 -1.51 -16.04
CA LEU A 272 23.72 -1.10 -16.45
C LEU A 272 24.81 -1.88 -15.72
N GLN A 273 24.73 -1.96 -14.39
CA GLN A 273 25.72 -2.70 -13.60
C GLN A 273 25.67 -4.20 -13.89
N ALA A 274 24.48 -4.79 -14.05
CA ALA A 274 24.37 -6.22 -14.38
C ALA A 274 24.98 -6.55 -15.75
N THR A 275 24.68 -5.75 -16.78
CA THR A 275 25.23 -5.94 -18.13
C THR A 275 26.73 -5.70 -18.16
N PHE A 276 27.21 -4.59 -17.59
CA PHE A 276 28.64 -4.24 -17.61
C PHE A 276 29.49 -5.23 -16.79
N ASN A 277 29.03 -5.58 -15.58
CA ASN A 277 29.74 -6.54 -14.73
C ASN A 277 29.69 -7.96 -15.29
N GLY A 278 28.53 -8.39 -15.81
CA GLY A 278 28.40 -9.68 -16.47
C GLY A 278 29.32 -9.80 -17.69
N LEU A 279 29.43 -8.73 -18.49
CA LEU A 279 30.33 -8.68 -19.64
C LEU A 279 31.80 -8.74 -19.20
N THR A 280 32.16 -7.99 -18.15
CA THR A 280 33.52 -8.02 -17.56
C THR A 280 33.89 -9.42 -17.10
N GLU A 281 32.98 -10.12 -16.41
CA GLU A 281 33.20 -11.50 -15.95
C GLU A 281 33.29 -12.50 -17.10
N ALA A 282 32.49 -12.31 -18.16
CA ALA A 282 32.57 -13.13 -19.37
C ALA A 282 33.93 -12.99 -20.06
N VAL A 283 34.42 -11.75 -20.22
CA VAL A 283 35.75 -11.47 -20.78
C VAL A 283 36.88 -12.01 -19.88
N ASN A 284 36.73 -11.95 -18.55
CA ASN A 284 37.71 -12.53 -17.63
C ASN A 284 37.81 -14.06 -17.74
N LYS A 285 36.71 -14.74 -18.07
CA LYS A 285 36.73 -16.20 -18.30
C LYS A 285 37.39 -16.58 -19.62
N GLU A 286 37.11 -15.83 -20.68
CA GLU A 286 37.74 -16.01 -21.99
C GLU A 286 38.14 -14.64 -22.54
N HIS A 287 39.44 -14.32 -22.43
CA HIS A 287 39.98 -13.03 -22.84
C HIS A 287 39.72 -12.76 -24.33
N ALA A 288 39.69 -13.78 -25.20
CA ALA A 288 39.44 -13.59 -26.62
C ALA A 288 38.11 -12.88 -26.92
N LEU A 289 37.10 -13.06 -26.07
CA LEU A 289 35.80 -12.37 -26.19
C LEU A 289 35.95 -10.84 -26.10
N GLY A 290 36.90 -10.34 -25.31
CA GLY A 290 37.17 -8.89 -25.17
C GLY A 290 37.68 -8.22 -26.44
N GLY A 291 38.03 -9.00 -27.46
CA GLY A 291 38.38 -8.54 -28.79
C GLY A 291 37.19 -8.44 -29.76
N GLU A 292 35.99 -8.93 -29.40
CA GLU A 292 34.84 -9.03 -30.29
C GLU A 292 34.11 -7.69 -30.51
N GLU A 293 33.53 -7.48 -31.70
CA GLU A 293 32.93 -6.20 -32.08
C GLU A 293 31.79 -5.77 -31.15
N ASP A 294 30.86 -6.70 -30.89
CA ASP A 294 29.71 -6.48 -30.03
C ASP A 294 30.14 -6.07 -28.61
N VAL A 295 31.18 -6.74 -28.09
CA VAL A 295 31.70 -6.53 -26.73
C VAL A 295 32.35 -5.15 -26.63
N ILE A 296 33.20 -4.80 -27.59
CA ILE A 296 33.90 -3.52 -27.61
C ILE A 296 32.93 -2.35 -27.79
N LYS A 297 31.94 -2.47 -28.67
CA LYS A 297 30.92 -1.44 -28.85
C LYS A 297 30.04 -1.29 -27.61
N THR A 298 29.61 -2.40 -27.02
CA THR A 298 28.75 -2.40 -25.83
C THR A 298 29.45 -1.77 -24.63
N GLN A 299 30.69 -2.16 -24.32
CA GLN A 299 31.43 -1.57 -23.19
C GLN A 299 31.64 -0.07 -23.37
N LEU A 300 31.91 0.42 -24.59
CA LEU A 300 32.17 1.83 -24.83
C LEU A 300 30.89 2.65 -24.70
N ALA A 301 29.76 2.12 -25.20
CA ALA A 301 28.45 2.73 -25.05
C ALA A 301 28.03 2.84 -23.56
N LEU A 302 28.28 1.80 -22.77
CA LEU A 302 27.86 1.74 -21.36
C LEU A 302 28.83 2.46 -20.40
N SER A 303 30.13 2.48 -20.69
CA SER A 303 31.16 2.98 -19.78
C SER A 303 30.95 4.44 -19.34
N GLY A 304 30.43 5.30 -20.23
CA GLY A 304 30.13 6.70 -19.93
C GLY A 304 28.97 6.88 -18.93
N LEU A 305 28.11 5.87 -18.79
CA LEU A 305 26.92 5.91 -17.94
C LEU A 305 27.19 5.41 -16.51
N LEU A 306 28.29 4.67 -16.27
CA LEU A 306 28.60 4.03 -14.97
C LEU A 306 28.66 5.02 -13.79
N THR A 307 29.00 6.27 -14.07
CA THR A 307 29.14 7.34 -13.06
C THR A 307 27.92 8.29 -13.00
N LYS A 308 26.94 8.13 -13.91
CA LYS A 308 25.79 9.05 -14.04
C LYS A 308 24.66 8.63 -13.11
N SER A 309 24.16 9.58 -12.31
CA SER A 309 22.94 9.44 -11.49
C SER A 309 22.33 10.83 -11.26
N PRO A 310 21.06 11.08 -11.63
CA PRO A 310 20.10 10.16 -12.24
C PRO A 310 20.33 9.93 -13.75
N LEU A 311 19.73 8.86 -14.28
CA LEU A 311 19.68 8.52 -15.70
C LEU A 311 18.43 9.12 -16.35
N ASP A 312 18.56 9.58 -17.60
CA ASP A 312 17.46 10.07 -18.43
C ASP A 312 16.97 9.01 -19.44
N ASN A 313 15.87 9.30 -20.14
CA ASN A 313 15.26 8.35 -21.09
C ASN A 313 16.20 7.93 -22.24
N THR A 314 17.15 8.78 -22.62
CA THR A 314 18.14 8.45 -23.68
C THR A 314 19.17 7.47 -23.14
N ASP A 315 19.60 7.67 -21.90
CA ASP A 315 20.49 6.72 -21.21
C ASP A 315 19.80 5.36 -21.04
N LEU A 316 18.55 5.35 -20.56
CA LEU A 316 17.77 4.12 -20.34
C LEU A 316 17.65 3.31 -21.62
N LYS A 317 17.35 3.97 -22.75
CA LYS A 317 17.28 3.30 -24.04
C LYS A 317 18.62 2.68 -24.42
N THR A 318 19.73 3.41 -24.25
CA THR A 318 21.08 2.90 -24.54
C THR A 318 21.41 1.67 -23.71
N ILE A 319 21.01 1.66 -22.43
CA ILE A 319 21.22 0.53 -21.51
C ILE A 319 20.38 -0.69 -21.92
N TYR A 320 19.10 -0.50 -22.25
CA TYR A 320 18.23 -1.61 -22.64
C TYR A 320 18.60 -2.19 -24.02
N ASP A 321 18.93 -1.33 -25.00
CA ASP A 321 19.42 -1.78 -26.31
C ASP A 321 20.71 -2.62 -26.19
N ALA A 322 21.56 -2.32 -25.20
CA ALA A 322 22.79 -3.06 -24.93
C ALA A 322 22.57 -4.46 -24.35
N THR A 323 21.37 -4.78 -23.83
CA THR A 323 21.09 -6.10 -23.23
C THR A 323 20.97 -7.24 -24.24
N ASP A 324 20.71 -6.89 -25.51
CA ASP A 324 20.66 -7.83 -26.63
C ASP A 324 22.07 -8.24 -27.12
N LEU A 325 23.12 -7.59 -26.61
CA LEU A 325 24.52 -7.84 -26.95
C LEU A 325 25.29 -8.45 -25.75
N PRO A 326 26.36 -9.22 -25.98
CA PRO A 326 26.84 -9.71 -27.28
C PRO A 326 25.89 -10.75 -27.89
N SER A 327 25.90 -10.87 -29.22
CA SER A 327 24.99 -11.79 -29.92
C SER A 327 25.22 -13.25 -29.50
N LYS A 328 24.24 -14.13 -29.74
CA LYS A 328 24.39 -15.56 -29.46
C LYS A 328 25.58 -16.16 -30.22
N ALA A 329 25.74 -15.81 -31.50
CA ALA A 329 26.86 -16.30 -32.31
C ALA A 329 28.22 -15.85 -31.75
N SER A 330 28.30 -14.59 -31.30
CA SER A 330 29.49 -14.04 -30.64
C SER A 330 29.81 -14.80 -29.35
N LEU A 331 28.83 -15.00 -28.47
CA LEU A 331 29.04 -15.73 -27.21
C LEU A 331 29.40 -17.21 -27.44
N ASP A 332 28.73 -17.90 -28.36
CA ASP A 332 28.96 -19.33 -28.64
C ASP A 332 30.31 -19.59 -29.34
N LEU A 333 30.91 -18.57 -29.99
CA LEU A 333 32.23 -18.67 -30.60
C LEU A 333 33.36 -18.72 -29.54
N TYR A 334 33.22 -17.96 -28.46
CA TYR A 334 34.27 -17.79 -27.44
C TYR A 334 33.99 -18.55 -26.15
N LEU A 335 32.75 -18.57 -25.68
CA LEU A 335 32.37 -19.13 -24.39
C LEU A 335 31.78 -20.52 -24.54
N LYS A 336 31.95 -21.33 -23.49
CA LYS A 336 31.13 -22.54 -23.30
C LYS A 336 29.69 -22.11 -23.05
N SER A 337 28.73 -22.92 -23.49
CA SER A 337 27.29 -22.60 -23.37
C SER A 337 26.86 -22.21 -21.95
N ARG A 338 27.44 -22.86 -20.93
CA ARG A 338 27.19 -22.52 -19.52
C ARG A 338 27.68 -21.13 -19.13
N ASP A 339 28.85 -20.71 -19.62
CA ASP A 339 29.40 -19.40 -19.29
C ASP A 339 28.64 -18.27 -20.00
N ALA A 340 28.20 -18.52 -21.24
CA ALA A 340 27.26 -17.64 -21.95
C ALA A 340 25.90 -17.55 -21.24
N ALA A 341 25.40 -18.66 -20.70
CA ALA A 341 24.15 -18.69 -19.93
C ALA A 341 24.26 -17.86 -18.64
N ILE A 342 25.36 -17.94 -17.89
CA ILE A 342 25.59 -17.16 -16.67
C ILE A 342 25.54 -15.64 -16.94
N TYR A 343 26.11 -15.17 -18.07
CA TYR A 343 26.00 -13.76 -18.46
C TYR A 343 24.53 -13.34 -18.67
N ARG A 344 23.78 -14.13 -19.46
CA ARG A 344 22.36 -13.86 -19.75
C ARG A 344 21.46 -14.02 -18.53
N GLU A 345 21.86 -14.86 -17.58
CA GLU A 345 21.21 -15.03 -16.27
C GLU A 345 21.26 -13.73 -15.48
N GLY A 346 22.42 -13.08 -15.40
CA GLY A 346 22.59 -11.77 -14.74
C GLY A 346 21.70 -10.68 -15.33
N VAL A 347 21.63 -10.61 -16.67
CA VAL A 347 20.74 -9.68 -17.39
C VAL A 347 19.26 -9.95 -17.08
N THR A 348 18.87 -11.22 -17.13
CA THR A 348 17.49 -11.64 -16.82
C THR A 348 17.13 -11.36 -15.36
N GLY A 349 18.06 -11.57 -14.43
CA GLY A 349 17.92 -11.23 -13.01
C GLY A 349 17.73 -9.74 -12.78
N ALA A 350 18.44 -8.88 -13.52
CA ALA A 350 18.28 -7.43 -13.44
C ALA A 350 16.87 -6.97 -13.87
N TYR A 351 16.33 -7.53 -14.96
CA TYR A 351 14.94 -7.27 -15.35
C TYR A 351 13.93 -7.72 -14.29
N GLN A 352 14.23 -8.81 -13.59
CA GLN A 352 13.38 -9.25 -12.50
C GLN A 352 13.42 -8.27 -11.32
N ILE A 353 14.60 -7.80 -10.92
CA ILE A 353 14.75 -6.76 -9.89
C ILE A 353 13.99 -5.50 -10.32
N ALA A 354 14.05 -5.12 -11.59
CA ALA A 354 13.30 -3.97 -12.11
C ALA A 354 11.77 -4.11 -11.93
N VAL A 355 11.23 -5.31 -12.19
CA VAL A 355 9.80 -5.62 -11.93
C VAL A 355 9.47 -5.58 -10.43
N GLN A 356 10.36 -6.11 -9.58
CA GLN A 356 10.18 -6.08 -8.12
C GLN A 356 10.20 -4.64 -7.59
N ASN A 357 11.09 -3.79 -8.10
CA ASN A 357 11.17 -2.38 -7.75
C ASN A 357 9.89 -1.64 -8.15
N LEU A 358 9.38 -1.84 -9.37
CA LEU A 358 8.09 -1.26 -9.80
C LEU A 358 6.93 -1.72 -8.91
N THR A 359 6.90 -3.01 -8.56
CA THR A 359 5.87 -3.58 -7.68
C THR A 359 5.94 -2.97 -6.27
N THR A 360 7.15 -2.86 -5.72
CA THR A 360 7.40 -2.26 -4.39
C THR A 360 6.99 -0.79 -4.36
N VAL A 361 7.34 -0.03 -5.40
CA VAL A 361 6.96 1.37 -5.54
C VAL A 361 5.45 1.53 -5.68
N ARG A 362 4.78 0.65 -6.44
CA ARG A 362 3.30 0.63 -6.52
C ARG A 362 2.66 0.38 -5.16
N SER A 363 3.16 -0.58 -4.39
CA SER A 363 2.68 -0.82 -3.01
C SER A 363 2.89 0.41 -2.12
N SER A 364 4.03 1.10 -2.24
CA SER A 364 4.28 2.34 -1.51
C SER A 364 3.31 3.47 -1.93
N ILE A 365 3.03 3.62 -3.23
CA ILE A 365 2.08 4.62 -3.76
C ILE A 365 0.67 4.33 -3.25
N GLU A 366 0.24 3.06 -3.28
CA GLU A 366 -1.07 2.64 -2.79
C GLU A 366 -1.22 2.95 -1.29
N ASN A 367 -0.19 2.67 -0.48
CA ASN A 367 -0.19 3.02 0.95
C ASN A 367 -0.25 4.54 1.19
N GLU A 368 0.47 5.33 0.40
CA GLU A 368 0.40 6.81 0.46
C GLU A 368 -0.98 7.33 0.06
N LYS A 369 -1.56 6.80 -1.01
CA LYS A 369 -2.91 7.12 -1.50
C LYS A 369 -3.95 6.84 -0.42
N GLN A 370 -3.94 5.65 0.17
CA GLN A 370 -4.84 5.27 1.25
C GLN A 370 -4.68 6.16 2.49
N THR A 371 -3.44 6.58 2.80
CA THR A 371 -3.18 7.53 3.88
C THR A 371 -3.86 8.87 3.62
N LEU A 372 -3.76 9.40 2.40
CA LEU A 372 -4.44 10.63 1.99
C LEU A 372 -5.97 10.48 1.96
N GLU A 373 -6.49 9.33 1.52
CA GLU A 373 -7.94 9.05 1.56
C GLU A 373 -8.47 9.01 3.00
N ASN A 374 -7.70 8.44 3.93
CA ASN A 374 -8.05 8.41 5.35
C ASN A 374 -7.97 9.81 5.99
N GLN A 375 -6.97 10.61 5.60
CA GLN A 375 -6.87 12.02 5.99
C GLN A 375 -8.08 12.82 5.46
N LEU A 376 -8.42 12.65 4.18
CA LEU A 376 -9.56 13.31 3.54
C LEU A 376 -10.87 12.97 4.27
N ALA A 377 -11.10 11.69 4.58
CA ALA A 377 -12.29 11.26 5.30
C ALA A 377 -12.38 11.89 6.71
N ALA A 378 -11.27 11.90 7.46
CA ALA A 378 -11.21 12.53 8.78
C ALA A 378 -11.47 14.04 8.72
N PHE A 379 -10.86 14.73 7.74
CA PHE A 379 -11.07 16.16 7.54
C PHE A 379 -12.53 16.46 7.15
N GLN A 380 -13.10 15.72 6.21
CA GLN A 380 -14.50 15.87 5.78
C GLN A 380 -15.49 15.61 6.92
N GLN A 381 -15.17 14.69 7.84
CA GLN A 381 -15.97 14.48 9.04
C GLN A 381 -15.95 15.72 9.95
N GLY A 382 -14.78 16.31 10.18
CA GLY A 382 -14.68 17.58 10.92
C GLY A 382 -15.43 18.73 10.23
N VAL A 383 -15.30 18.85 8.91
CA VAL A 383 -16.02 19.84 8.08
C VAL A 383 -17.53 19.67 8.20
N SER A 384 -18.01 18.42 8.15
CA SER A 384 -19.43 18.10 8.31
C SER A 384 -19.92 18.45 9.71
N SER A 385 -19.16 18.10 10.75
CA SER A 385 -19.47 18.41 12.15
C SER A 385 -19.61 19.92 12.38
N TYR A 386 -18.63 20.71 11.93
CA TYR A 386 -18.67 22.16 12.03
C TYR A 386 -19.80 22.79 11.20
N THR A 387 -20.00 22.29 9.97
CA THR A 387 -21.07 22.80 9.08
C THR A 387 -22.45 22.60 9.68
N SER A 388 -22.71 21.40 10.20
CA SER A 388 -23.94 21.08 10.92
C SER A 388 -24.12 22.03 12.09
N TRP A 389 -23.14 22.08 13.00
CA TRP A 389 -23.23 22.88 14.22
C TRP A 389 -23.52 24.37 13.96
N VAL A 390 -22.76 25.02 13.08
CA VAL A 390 -22.98 26.45 12.77
C VAL A 390 -24.30 26.66 12.03
N GLY A 391 -24.71 25.70 11.19
CA GLY A 391 -25.99 25.72 10.47
C GLY A 391 -27.22 25.68 11.38
N GLU A 392 -27.09 25.09 12.57
CA GLU A 392 -28.16 24.99 13.58
C GLU A 392 -28.41 26.29 14.35
N SER A 393 -27.58 27.33 14.17
CA SER A 393 -27.81 28.67 14.75
C SER A 393 -29.21 29.23 14.47
N LYS A 394 -29.82 28.89 13.33
CA LYS A 394 -31.21 29.25 12.97
C LYS A 394 -32.26 28.65 13.91
N ASN A 395 -32.00 27.48 14.49
CA ASN A 395 -32.95 26.77 15.36
C ASN A 395 -32.99 27.39 16.75
N ILE A 396 -31.86 27.94 17.22
CA ILE A 396 -31.81 28.81 18.41
C ILE A 396 -32.72 30.03 18.20
N VAL A 397 -32.72 30.61 17.00
CA VAL A 397 -33.59 31.75 16.66
C VAL A 397 -35.07 31.37 16.64
N ALA A 398 -35.42 30.30 15.95
CA ALA A 398 -36.81 29.89 15.76
C ALA A 398 -37.46 29.32 17.03
N GLY A 399 -36.67 28.72 17.93
CA GLY A 399 -37.18 27.97 19.09
C GLY A 399 -36.90 28.59 20.45
N LYS A 400 -36.51 29.87 20.52
CA LYS A 400 -36.11 30.54 21.78
C LYS A 400 -37.17 30.51 22.89
N ASP A 401 -38.44 30.36 22.54
CA ASP A 401 -39.54 30.37 23.49
C ASP A 401 -39.85 28.96 24.04
N TYR A 402 -39.25 27.89 23.48
CA TYR A 402 -39.45 26.51 23.90
C TYR A 402 -38.24 25.96 24.67
N THR A 403 -38.46 25.50 25.90
CA THR A 403 -37.41 24.87 26.73
C THR A 403 -36.70 23.71 26.01
N SER A 404 -37.45 22.84 25.36
CA SER A 404 -36.91 21.65 24.67
C SER A 404 -35.92 22.03 23.57
N VAL A 405 -36.20 23.09 22.80
CA VAL A 405 -35.33 23.53 21.69
C VAL A 405 -34.06 24.19 22.22
N LEU A 406 -34.17 25.05 23.23
CA LEU A 406 -32.99 25.70 23.84
C LEU A 406 -32.05 24.69 24.49
N VAL A 407 -32.60 23.73 25.23
CA VAL A 407 -31.81 22.65 25.83
C VAL A 407 -31.12 21.83 24.75
N THR A 408 -31.84 21.43 23.71
CA THR A 408 -31.28 20.67 22.57
C THR A 408 -30.13 21.42 21.92
N ALA A 409 -30.34 22.68 21.54
CA ALA A 409 -29.32 23.46 20.84
C ALA A 409 -28.06 23.69 21.69
N ALA A 410 -28.21 23.87 23.00
CA ALA A 410 -27.08 24.02 23.91
C ALA A 410 -26.29 22.71 24.09
N MET A 411 -26.98 21.57 24.17
CA MET A 411 -26.31 20.27 24.20
C MET A 411 -25.60 19.96 22.89
N GLU A 412 -26.25 20.21 21.76
CA GLU A 412 -25.67 20.02 20.42
C GLU A 412 -24.42 20.91 20.24
N ALA A 413 -24.46 22.16 20.72
CA ALA A 413 -23.32 23.05 20.68
C ALA A 413 -22.15 22.57 21.54
N ASN A 414 -22.41 22.09 22.77
CA ASN A 414 -21.36 21.51 23.62
C ASN A 414 -20.78 20.22 23.01
N ALA A 415 -21.65 19.36 22.47
CA ALA A 415 -21.28 18.11 21.82
C ALA A 415 -20.44 18.33 20.55
N ALA A 416 -20.81 19.30 19.72
CA ALA A 416 -20.08 19.68 18.52
C ALA A 416 -18.70 20.26 18.86
N LEU A 417 -18.61 21.18 19.83
CA LEU A 417 -17.33 21.73 20.26
C LEU A 417 -16.41 20.66 20.85
N THR A 418 -16.96 19.76 21.66
CA THR A 418 -16.23 18.60 22.22
C THR A 418 -15.70 17.70 21.11
N SER A 419 -16.54 17.37 20.13
CA SER A 419 -16.15 16.52 19.00
C SER A 419 -15.08 17.17 18.14
N LEU A 420 -15.22 18.45 17.79
CA LEU A 420 -14.22 19.19 17.01
C LEU A 420 -12.89 19.32 17.74
N SER A 421 -12.93 19.59 19.05
CA SER A 421 -11.73 19.66 19.89
C SER A 421 -10.93 18.36 19.86
N GLN A 422 -11.62 17.23 19.94
CA GLN A 422 -10.97 15.91 19.89
C GLN A 422 -10.56 15.52 18.46
N MET A 423 -11.40 15.79 17.45
CA MET A 423 -11.09 15.56 16.02
C MET A 423 -9.83 16.31 15.59
N ARG A 424 -9.63 17.55 16.09
CA ARG A 424 -8.44 18.36 15.81
C ARG A 424 -7.14 17.61 16.13
N GLY A 425 -7.14 16.72 17.11
CA GLY A 425 -5.97 15.90 17.48
C GLY A 425 -5.52 14.92 16.37
N ASN A 426 -6.41 14.56 15.46
CA ASN A 426 -6.15 13.63 14.36
C ASN A 426 -5.89 14.34 13.02
N LEU A 427 -5.98 15.67 12.98
CA LEU A 427 -5.80 16.47 11.76
C LEU A 427 -4.34 16.91 11.59
N THR A 428 -3.94 17.13 10.33
CA THR A 428 -2.63 17.72 10.00
C THR A 428 -2.55 19.20 10.40
N THR A 429 -1.34 19.76 10.49
CA THR A 429 -1.16 21.17 10.88
C THR A 429 -1.88 22.16 9.95
N GLU A 430 -1.90 21.91 8.63
CA GLU A 430 -2.62 22.74 7.65
C GLU A 430 -4.13 22.72 7.91
N GLU A 431 -4.68 21.54 8.19
CA GLU A 431 -6.11 21.36 8.48
C GLU A 431 -6.51 21.97 9.83
N GLN A 432 -5.66 21.83 10.85
CA GLN A 432 -5.88 22.44 12.17
C GLN A 432 -6.02 23.96 12.05
N GLN A 433 -5.21 24.61 11.20
CA GLN A 433 -5.26 26.05 11.00
C GLN A 433 -6.62 26.53 10.44
N ILE A 434 -7.28 25.73 9.61
CA ILE A 434 -8.61 26.06 9.08
C ILE A 434 -9.61 26.13 10.25
N PHE A 435 -9.63 25.13 11.14
CA PHE A 435 -10.52 25.14 12.30
C PHE A 435 -10.13 26.21 13.32
N ASP A 436 -8.85 26.38 13.62
CA ASP A 436 -8.33 27.38 14.56
C ASP A 436 -8.66 28.81 14.17
N LYS A 437 -8.83 29.07 12.87
CA LYS A 437 -9.21 30.39 12.36
C LYS A 437 -10.71 30.68 12.48
N HIS A 438 -11.57 29.67 12.28
CA HIS A 438 -13.01 29.88 12.13
C HIS A 438 -13.82 29.52 13.37
N VAL A 439 -13.43 28.49 14.14
CA VAL A 439 -14.14 28.09 15.36
C VAL A 439 -14.19 29.22 16.39
N PRO A 440 -13.08 29.91 16.73
CA PRO A 440 -13.13 31.03 17.69
C PRO A 440 -14.05 32.17 17.24
N LYS A 441 -14.08 32.48 15.93
CA LYS A 441 -14.95 33.53 15.38
C LYS A 441 -16.43 33.22 15.58
N TYR A 442 -16.82 31.94 15.49
CA TYR A 442 -18.17 31.52 15.79
C TYR A 442 -18.46 31.59 17.30
N LEU A 443 -17.50 31.18 18.13
CA LEU A 443 -17.62 31.20 19.59
C LEU A 443 -17.77 32.62 20.18
N GLU A 444 -17.22 33.64 19.52
CA GLU A 444 -17.32 35.05 19.89
C GLU A 444 -18.67 35.70 19.53
N LEU A 445 -19.50 35.06 18.69
CA LEU A 445 -20.77 35.64 18.27
C LEU A 445 -21.72 35.83 19.46
N THR A 446 -22.41 36.97 19.47
CA THR A 446 -23.37 37.33 20.52
C THR A 446 -24.77 36.83 20.14
N ILE A 447 -25.35 35.98 20.99
CA ILE A 447 -26.68 35.40 20.82
C ILE A 447 -27.75 36.34 21.40
N ASP A 448 -27.53 36.83 22.62
CA ASP A 448 -28.39 37.80 23.32
C ASP A 448 -27.55 39.04 23.64
N ASN A 449 -28.07 40.23 23.34
CA ASN A 449 -27.38 41.51 23.61
C ASN A 449 -28.16 42.40 24.59
N THR A 450 -29.03 41.79 25.41
CA THR A 450 -29.76 42.50 26.46
C THR A 450 -28.80 42.95 27.56
N THR A 451 -28.84 44.24 27.89
CA THR A 451 -27.97 44.85 28.92
C THR A 451 -28.08 44.08 30.25
N GLY A 452 -26.94 43.55 30.74
CA GLY A 452 -26.87 42.74 31.97
C GLY A 452 -27.08 41.24 31.80
N PHE A 453 -27.43 40.76 30.60
CA PHE A 453 -27.65 39.33 30.26
C PHE A 453 -27.00 38.91 28.93
N ALA A 454 -26.08 39.73 28.40
CA ALA A 454 -25.42 39.45 27.13
C ALA A 454 -24.78 38.06 27.17
N THR A 455 -25.09 37.22 26.18
CA THR A 455 -24.65 35.82 26.12
C THR A 455 -24.02 35.56 24.75
N THR A 456 -22.72 35.24 24.76
CA THR A 456 -22.01 34.75 23.57
C THR A 456 -22.22 33.24 23.38
N VAL A 457 -21.85 32.70 22.21
CA VAL A 457 -21.85 31.24 21.97
C VAL A 457 -20.94 30.52 22.98
N THR A 458 -19.78 31.11 23.30
CA THR A 458 -18.88 30.59 24.35
C THR A 458 -19.60 30.45 25.69
N GLN A 459 -20.28 31.50 26.14
CA GLN A 459 -21.01 31.50 27.41
C GLN A 459 -22.18 30.52 27.38
N PHE A 460 -22.90 30.43 26.25
CA PHE A 460 -23.99 29.47 26.05
C PHE A 460 -23.52 28.02 26.23
N ILE A 461 -22.37 27.66 25.64
CA ILE A 461 -21.75 26.33 25.80
C ILE A 461 -21.24 26.13 27.22
N ALA A 462 -20.55 27.12 27.81
CA ALA A 462 -20.01 27.03 29.16
C ALA A 462 -21.10 26.80 30.21
N LYS A 463 -22.25 27.47 30.07
CA LYS A 463 -23.42 27.27 30.93
C LYS A 463 -23.94 25.83 30.86
N MET A 464 -24.10 25.28 29.67
CA MET A 464 -24.56 23.88 29.49
C MET A 464 -23.52 22.87 30.01
N ASN A 465 -22.25 23.07 29.69
CA ASN A 465 -21.16 22.20 30.14
C ASN A 465 -21.06 22.19 31.68
N ALA A 466 -21.07 23.37 32.31
CA ALA A 466 -21.10 23.48 33.77
C ALA A 466 -22.29 22.73 34.39
N PHE A 467 -23.48 22.85 33.81
CA PHE A 467 -24.66 22.17 34.31
C PHE A 467 -24.59 20.64 34.15
N GLN A 468 -24.06 20.15 33.02
CA GLN A 468 -23.85 18.71 32.79
C GLN A 468 -22.83 18.12 33.78
N GLU A 469 -21.71 18.80 34.01
CA GLU A 469 -20.68 18.39 34.98
C GLU A 469 -21.20 18.42 36.43
N ILE A 470 -21.97 19.45 36.80
CA ILE A 470 -22.63 19.50 38.12
C ILE A 470 -23.63 18.35 38.27
N SER A 471 -24.42 18.08 37.23
CA SER A 471 -25.43 17.02 37.24
C SER A 471 -24.77 15.66 37.42
N GLU A 472 -23.69 15.38 36.68
CA GLU A 472 -22.90 14.16 36.86
C GLU A 472 -22.39 14.03 38.31
N TYR A 473 -21.78 15.10 38.84
CA TYR A 473 -21.16 15.06 40.15
C TYR A 473 -22.18 14.88 41.29
N THR A 474 -23.28 15.64 41.26
CA THR A 474 -24.29 15.64 42.33
C THR A 474 -25.25 14.45 42.28
N LEU A 475 -25.53 13.89 41.10
CA LEU A 475 -26.43 12.73 40.99
C LEU A 475 -25.72 11.40 41.26
N ASN A 476 -24.40 11.33 41.07
CA ASN A 476 -23.61 10.12 41.32
C ASN A 476 -22.93 10.11 42.70
N ASN A 477 -22.93 11.22 43.43
CA ASN A 477 -22.28 11.33 44.74
C ASN A 477 -23.20 12.00 45.77
N ALA A 478 -23.14 11.56 47.02
CA ALA A 478 -23.87 12.15 48.13
C ALA A 478 -23.20 13.46 48.60
N ILE A 479 -23.40 14.54 47.86
CA ILE A 479 -22.80 15.85 48.14
C ILE A 479 -23.69 16.64 49.11
N THR A 480 -23.09 17.18 50.18
CA THR A 480 -23.83 17.87 51.26
C THR A 480 -23.55 19.36 51.34
N SER A 481 -22.57 19.88 50.58
CA SER A 481 -22.22 21.29 50.57
C SER A 481 -22.05 21.85 49.16
N ASN A 482 -22.58 23.05 48.96
CA ASN A 482 -22.44 23.84 47.74
C ASN A 482 -20.95 24.17 47.43
N ASP A 483 -20.12 24.37 48.45
CA ASP A 483 -18.68 24.64 48.27
C ASP A 483 -17.92 23.46 47.64
N GLN A 484 -18.37 22.22 47.89
CA GLN A 484 -17.81 21.04 47.24
C GLN A 484 -18.13 21.03 45.75
N VAL A 485 -19.35 21.40 45.37
CA VAL A 485 -19.78 21.52 43.97
C VAL A 485 -19.00 22.62 43.25
N LYS A 486 -18.83 23.79 43.88
CA LYS A 486 -18.03 24.90 43.34
C LYS A 486 -16.56 24.50 43.13
N THR A 487 -15.96 23.83 44.11
CA THR A 487 -14.57 23.36 44.01
C THR A 487 -14.40 22.35 42.87
N PHE A 488 -15.34 21.41 42.74
CA PHE A 488 -15.35 20.45 41.63
C PHE A 488 -15.44 21.15 40.27
N LEU A 489 -16.44 22.04 40.09
CA LEU A 489 -16.63 22.75 38.83
C LEU A 489 -15.42 23.64 38.50
N LYS A 490 -14.83 24.32 39.49
CA LYS A 490 -13.62 25.13 39.30
C LYS A 490 -12.45 24.28 38.80
N ASN A 491 -12.23 23.10 39.37
CA ASN A 491 -11.17 22.20 38.95
C ASN A 491 -11.42 21.66 37.54
N LYS A 492 -12.66 21.29 37.22
CA LYS A 492 -13.04 20.85 35.87
C LYS A 492 -12.86 21.96 34.84
N GLY A 493 -13.35 23.16 35.13
CA GLY A 493 -13.18 24.35 34.29
C GLY A 493 -11.70 24.67 34.03
N ALA A 494 -10.84 24.57 35.06
CA ALA A 494 -9.40 24.74 34.89
C ALA A 494 -8.74 23.63 34.04
N ALA A 495 -9.21 22.39 34.16
CA ALA A 495 -8.65 21.26 33.40
C ALA A 495 -8.95 21.38 31.89
N ILE A 496 -10.18 21.75 31.53
CA ILE A 496 -10.60 21.83 30.13
C ILE A 496 -10.04 23.04 29.37
N GLN A 497 -9.51 24.06 30.07
CA GLN A 497 -8.86 25.21 29.42
C GLN A 497 -7.71 24.80 28.50
N ASN A 498 -7.08 23.66 28.78
CA ASN A 498 -5.99 23.11 27.98
C ASN A 498 -6.46 22.35 26.74
N TYR A 499 -7.77 22.10 26.60
CA TYR A 499 -8.32 21.43 25.43
C TYR A 499 -8.54 22.43 24.28
N PRO A 500 -8.29 22.03 23.02
CA PRO A 500 -8.52 22.90 21.88
C PRO A 500 -9.92 23.49 21.86
N PHE A 501 -10.05 24.79 21.59
CA PHE A 501 -11.30 25.56 21.60
C PHE A 501 -12.01 25.73 22.96
N PHE A 502 -11.52 25.13 24.05
CA PHE A 502 -12.14 25.22 25.38
C PHE A 502 -11.50 26.24 26.32
N SER A 503 -10.48 26.99 25.89
CA SER A 503 -9.83 28.03 26.73
C SER A 503 -10.85 28.98 27.35
N GLU A 504 -11.66 29.66 26.54
CA GLU A 504 -12.63 30.63 27.06
C GLU A 504 -13.82 29.95 27.74
N VAL A 505 -14.26 28.79 27.24
CA VAL A 505 -15.32 27.99 27.87
C VAL A 505 -14.95 27.60 29.31
N GLY A 506 -13.73 27.12 29.51
CA GLY A 506 -13.22 26.74 30.84
C GLY A 506 -13.03 27.94 31.77
N LYS A 507 -12.66 29.12 31.25
CA LYS A 507 -12.63 30.37 32.04
C LYS A 507 -14.03 30.77 32.50
N GLU A 508 -15.01 30.71 31.61
CA GLU A 508 -16.42 31.01 31.94
C GLU A 508 -16.98 30.01 32.97
N MET A 509 -16.66 28.72 32.87
CA MET A 509 -17.04 27.74 33.89
C MET A 509 -16.46 28.07 35.27
N VAL A 510 -15.21 28.52 35.34
CA VAL A 510 -14.61 29.01 36.59
C VAL A 510 -15.31 30.27 37.08
N ALA A 511 -15.65 31.20 36.18
CA ALA A 511 -16.36 32.43 36.54
C ALA A 511 -17.75 32.15 37.15
N ILE A 512 -18.48 31.17 36.62
CA ILE A 512 -19.80 30.74 37.15
C ILE A 512 -19.71 30.40 38.65
N THR A 513 -18.64 29.74 39.11
CA THR A 513 -18.46 29.37 40.53
C THR A 513 -18.39 30.55 41.49
N ASN A 514 -17.96 31.72 41.01
CA ASN A 514 -17.83 32.95 41.78
C ASN A 514 -19.04 33.89 41.60
N SER A 515 -19.97 33.54 40.71
CA SER A 515 -21.15 34.35 40.43
C SER A 515 -22.22 34.17 41.50
N SER A 516 -22.99 35.23 41.77
CA SER A 516 -24.22 35.14 42.57
C SER A 516 -25.29 34.26 41.91
N GLY A 517 -25.15 33.96 40.61
CA GLY A 517 -26.03 33.08 39.83
C GLY A 517 -25.80 31.58 40.04
N PHE A 518 -24.76 31.16 40.77
CA PHE A 518 -24.47 29.73 40.99
C PHE A 518 -25.65 28.96 41.61
N VAL A 519 -26.49 29.62 42.40
CA VAL A 519 -27.72 29.05 42.99
C VAL A 519 -28.73 28.54 41.95
N ASN A 520 -28.57 28.94 40.68
CA ASN A 520 -29.39 28.47 39.57
C ASN A 520 -28.90 27.14 38.98
N TYR A 521 -27.71 26.65 39.38
CA TYR A 521 -27.13 25.40 38.87
C TYR A 521 -27.31 24.23 39.84
N ALA A 522 -27.27 24.48 41.15
CA ALA A 522 -27.46 23.48 42.19
C ALA A 522 -28.35 24.00 43.32
N LYS A 523 -29.17 23.12 43.89
CA LYS A 523 -30.05 23.42 45.02
C LYS A 523 -29.92 22.36 46.11
N ASP A 524 -30.27 22.75 47.33
CA ASP A 524 -30.41 21.80 48.44
C ASP A 524 -31.78 21.12 48.38
N GLU A 525 -31.80 19.79 48.43
CA GLU A 525 -32.99 18.99 48.65
C GLU A 525 -32.70 17.92 49.71
N SER A 526 -33.39 18.03 50.85
CA SER A 526 -33.24 17.10 51.99
C SER A 526 -31.80 16.95 52.52
N GLY A 527 -31.01 18.04 52.49
CA GLY A 527 -29.63 18.05 52.98
C GLY A 527 -28.58 17.53 51.97
N TYR A 528 -29.01 17.22 50.75
CA TYR A 528 -28.12 16.89 49.62
C TYR A 528 -28.20 17.95 48.53
N GLN A 529 -27.08 18.18 47.87
CA GLN A 529 -27.02 19.03 46.69
C GLN A 529 -27.47 18.24 45.46
N ILE A 530 -28.44 18.77 44.73
CA ILE A 530 -28.94 18.20 43.47
C ILE A 530 -28.96 19.29 42.38
N PRO A 531 -28.98 18.92 41.08
CA PRO A 531 -28.98 19.92 40.02
C PRO A 531 -30.30 20.70 39.98
N ALA A 532 -30.22 22.02 39.82
CA ALA A 532 -31.37 22.91 39.82
C ALA A 532 -31.91 23.14 38.39
N PHE A 533 -32.39 22.08 37.73
CA PHE A 533 -32.76 22.10 36.31
C PHE A 533 -33.71 23.23 35.91
N GLU A 534 -34.77 23.48 36.70
CA GLU A 534 -35.74 24.53 36.41
C GLU A 534 -35.13 25.92 36.42
N ASN A 535 -34.35 26.26 37.46
CA ASN A 535 -33.68 27.54 37.59
C ASN A 535 -32.63 27.72 36.48
N PHE A 536 -31.87 26.67 36.18
CA PHE A 536 -30.88 26.70 35.11
C PHE A 536 -31.54 27.04 33.76
N VAL A 537 -32.60 26.32 33.39
CA VAL A 537 -33.30 26.55 32.12
C VAL A 537 -33.93 27.95 32.06
N GLN A 538 -34.67 28.34 33.11
CA GLN A 538 -35.48 29.56 33.08
C GLN A 538 -34.67 30.85 33.30
N VAL A 539 -33.50 30.75 33.94
CA VAL A 539 -32.68 31.91 34.31
C VAL A 539 -31.38 31.96 33.53
N GLU A 540 -30.63 30.86 33.47
CA GLU A 540 -29.28 30.86 32.90
C GLU A 540 -29.26 30.57 31.39
N LEU A 541 -30.06 29.60 30.95
CA LEU A 541 -30.12 29.16 29.55
C LEU A 541 -31.10 30.00 28.70
N LYS A 542 -32.08 30.63 29.33
CA LYS A 542 -33.13 31.39 28.64
C LYS A 542 -32.57 32.57 27.85
N ILE A 543 -32.96 32.66 26.58
CA ILE A 543 -32.61 33.76 25.69
C ILE A 543 -33.77 34.76 25.65
N ARG A 544 -33.53 36.02 26.02
CA ARG A 544 -34.58 37.04 26.16
C ARG A 544 -34.80 37.81 24.86
N ALA A 545 -33.71 38.25 24.24
CA ALA A 545 -33.77 38.97 22.96
C ALA A 545 -32.60 38.54 22.07
N ILE A 546 -32.91 37.79 21.01
CA ILE A 546 -31.90 37.39 20.04
C ILE A 546 -31.43 38.59 19.22
N THR A 547 -30.13 38.75 19.10
CA THR A 547 -29.52 39.75 18.22
C THR A 547 -29.99 39.49 16.78
N SER A 548 -30.59 40.49 16.13
CA SER A 548 -31.18 40.34 14.79
C SER A 548 -30.21 39.90 13.71
N ASP A 549 -28.90 40.07 13.94
CA ASP A 549 -27.83 39.71 13.00
C ASP A 549 -27.10 38.40 13.34
N PHE A 550 -27.41 37.73 14.46
CA PHE A 550 -26.69 36.52 14.90
C PHE A 550 -26.67 35.41 13.84
N ALA A 551 -27.83 35.08 13.27
CA ALA A 551 -27.93 34.03 12.24
C ALA A 551 -27.20 34.41 10.93
N ASN A 552 -27.18 35.69 10.56
CA ASN A 552 -26.47 36.16 9.37
C ASN A 552 -24.95 36.14 9.57
N GLN A 553 -24.47 36.53 10.75
CA GLN A 553 -23.06 36.44 11.13
C GLN A 553 -22.60 34.98 11.16
N ALA A 554 -23.38 34.09 11.78
CA ALA A 554 -23.11 32.65 11.77
C ALA A 554 -23.03 32.09 10.34
N LYS A 555 -23.97 32.46 9.47
CA LYS A 555 -23.96 32.07 8.06
C LYS A 555 -22.71 32.58 7.32
N THR A 556 -22.29 33.81 7.61
CA THR A 556 -21.08 34.41 7.01
C THR A 556 -19.82 33.66 7.46
N VAL A 557 -19.69 33.35 8.75
CA VAL A 557 -18.58 32.54 9.29
C VAL A 557 -18.58 31.15 8.63
N LEU A 558 -19.73 30.51 8.49
CA LEU A 558 -19.85 29.20 7.82
C LEU A 558 -19.46 29.26 6.34
N GLN A 559 -19.86 30.29 5.60
CA GLN A 559 -19.48 30.44 4.19
C GLN A 559 -17.97 30.60 4.02
N ASN A 560 -17.34 31.43 4.85
CA ASN A 560 -15.89 31.61 4.81
C ASN A 560 -15.13 30.33 5.15
N PHE A 561 -15.61 29.56 6.14
CA PHE A 561 -15.06 28.25 6.46
C PHE A 561 -15.18 27.28 5.29
N LYS A 562 -16.38 27.16 4.69
CA LYS A 562 -16.61 26.25 3.56
C LYS A 562 -15.71 26.54 2.38
N THR A 563 -15.50 27.82 2.03
CA THR A 563 -14.59 28.18 0.93
C THR A 563 -13.17 27.66 1.16
N GLU A 564 -12.63 27.78 2.37
CA GLU A 564 -11.28 27.30 2.69
C GLU A 564 -11.23 25.77 2.80
N ALA A 565 -12.25 25.15 3.40
CA ALA A 565 -12.35 23.70 3.53
C ALA A 565 -12.51 22.99 2.18
N ASP A 566 -13.38 23.51 1.29
CA ASP A 566 -13.61 22.94 -0.04
C ASP A 566 -12.35 23.05 -0.92
N ALA A 567 -11.58 24.14 -0.79
CA ALA A 567 -10.30 24.30 -1.47
C ALA A 567 -9.25 23.25 -1.01
N HIS A 568 -9.18 22.97 0.29
CA HIS A 568 -8.30 21.95 0.84
C HIS A 568 -8.75 20.52 0.46
N VAL A 569 -10.05 20.25 0.48
CA VAL A 569 -10.62 18.98 -0.02
C VAL A 569 -10.21 18.74 -1.48
N LEU A 570 -10.32 19.75 -2.33
CA LEU A 570 -9.93 19.65 -3.74
C LEU A 570 -8.42 19.37 -3.89
N LYS A 571 -7.58 20.02 -3.08
CA LYS A 571 -6.13 19.76 -3.06
C LYS A 571 -5.81 18.30 -2.72
N LEU A 572 -6.45 17.74 -1.70
CA LEU A 572 -6.27 16.33 -1.33
C LEU A 572 -6.76 15.38 -2.43
N GLN A 573 -7.91 15.68 -3.06
CA GLN A 573 -8.44 14.89 -4.18
C GLN A 573 -7.47 14.89 -5.37
N GLN A 574 -6.89 16.03 -5.72
CA GLN A 574 -5.90 16.14 -6.79
C GLN A 574 -4.64 15.29 -6.50
N GLN A 575 -4.15 15.32 -5.26
CA GLN A 575 -3.01 14.49 -4.84
C GLN A 575 -3.32 12.98 -4.95
N ILE A 576 -4.53 12.57 -4.57
CA ILE A 576 -5.00 11.18 -4.72
C ILE A 576 -5.05 10.77 -6.20
N GLU A 577 -5.58 11.65 -7.06
CA GLU A 577 -5.64 11.41 -8.52
C GLU A 577 -4.25 11.31 -9.16
N GLU A 578 -3.30 12.16 -8.75
CA GLU A 578 -1.92 12.11 -9.21
C GLU A 578 -1.23 10.80 -8.82
N LEU A 579 -1.45 10.32 -7.59
CA LEU A 579 -0.95 9.02 -7.13
C LEU A 579 -1.59 7.86 -7.90
N ASP A 580 -2.90 7.92 -8.18
CA ASP A 580 -3.60 6.90 -8.97
C ASP A 580 -3.06 6.83 -10.40
N LYS A 581 -2.73 7.98 -11.00
CA LYS A 581 -2.07 8.06 -12.29
C LYS A 581 -0.67 7.42 -12.24
N LYS A 582 0.16 7.76 -11.26
CA LYS A 582 1.49 7.14 -11.07
C LYS A 582 1.41 5.62 -10.83
N TYR A 583 0.42 5.17 -10.06
CA TYR A 583 0.19 3.74 -9.82
C TYR A 583 -0.09 2.96 -11.10
N LYS A 584 -0.86 3.56 -12.03
CA LYS A 584 -1.14 2.99 -13.35
C LYS A 584 0.07 3.05 -14.27
N GLU A 585 0.81 4.15 -14.25
CA GLU A 585 2.04 4.34 -15.04
C GLU A 585 3.12 3.29 -14.71
N PHE A 586 3.29 2.96 -13.43
CA PHE A 586 4.29 1.99 -12.99
C PHE A 586 3.83 0.53 -13.09
N ASN A 587 2.81 0.23 -13.88
CA ASN A 587 2.38 -1.15 -14.11
C ASN A 587 3.49 -1.96 -14.78
N PRO A 588 4.03 -3.03 -14.14
CA PRO A 588 5.13 -3.80 -14.72
C PRO A 588 4.83 -4.46 -16.06
N ALA A 589 3.54 -4.65 -16.40
CA ALA A 589 3.13 -5.21 -17.69
C ALA A 589 3.29 -4.22 -18.86
N ASP A 590 3.23 -2.92 -18.56
CA ASP A 590 3.28 -1.84 -19.56
C ASP A 590 4.65 -1.13 -19.57
N ALA A 591 5.61 -1.63 -18.78
CA ALA A 591 6.93 -1.05 -18.65
C ALA A 591 7.69 -1.07 -20.00
N SER A 592 8.44 -0.01 -20.28
CA SER A 592 9.19 0.18 -21.53
C SER A 592 10.14 -0.98 -21.87
N PHE A 593 10.67 -1.67 -20.87
CA PHE A 593 11.59 -2.79 -21.02
C PHE A 593 10.92 -4.16 -21.21
N THR A 594 9.58 -4.24 -21.29
CA THR A 594 8.86 -5.52 -21.34
C THR A 594 9.19 -6.35 -22.59
N ALA A 595 9.39 -5.69 -23.73
CA ALA A 595 9.79 -6.35 -24.97
C ALA A 595 11.22 -6.92 -24.88
N ASP A 596 12.16 -6.13 -24.35
CA ASP A 596 13.57 -6.53 -24.25
C ASP A 596 13.75 -7.64 -23.20
N ARG A 597 13.00 -7.58 -22.09
CA ARG A 597 12.92 -8.68 -21.13
C ARG A 597 12.50 -9.99 -21.79
N ARG A 598 11.51 -9.97 -22.69
CA ARG A 598 11.05 -11.19 -23.38
C ARG A 598 12.18 -11.80 -24.21
N LYS A 599 12.87 -10.98 -24.99
CA LYS A 599 14.04 -11.41 -25.78
C LYS A 599 15.17 -11.96 -24.90
N ALA A 600 15.49 -11.27 -23.80
CA ALA A 600 16.54 -11.68 -22.87
C ALA A 600 16.23 -13.07 -22.27
N VAL A 601 14.98 -13.31 -21.86
CA VAL A 601 14.52 -14.61 -21.36
C VAL A 601 14.60 -15.69 -22.44
N GLU A 602 14.15 -15.42 -23.66
CA GLU A 602 14.24 -16.36 -24.80
C GLU A 602 15.71 -16.71 -25.10
N SER A 603 16.58 -15.70 -25.11
CA SER A 603 18.02 -15.86 -25.34
C SER A 603 18.71 -16.68 -24.26
N TRP A 604 18.34 -16.46 -22.99
CA TRP A 604 18.84 -17.26 -21.86
C TRP A 604 18.35 -18.71 -21.92
N LEU A 605 17.05 -18.94 -22.15
CA LEU A 605 16.46 -20.28 -22.29
C LEU A 605 17.14 -21.10 -23.41
N ASN A 606 17.51 -20.44 -24.51
CA ASN A 606 18.20 -21.06 -25.64
C ASN A 606 19.68 -21.42 -25.38
N SER A 607 20.23 -21.08 -24.21
CA SER A 607 21.64 -21.27 -23.85
C SER A 607 21.86 -22.20 -22.67
N GLU A 608 20.81 -22.45 -21.89
CA GLU A 608 20.87 -23.21 -20.65
C GLU A 608 20.25 -24.61 -20.82
N SER A 609 20.67 -25.56 -20.00
CA SER A 609 19.99 -26.85 -19.95
C SER A 609 18.58 -26.71 -19.39
N LEU A 610 17.64 -27.53 -19.88
CA LEU A 610 16.25 -27.51 -19.41
C LEU A 610 16.14 -27.64 -17.88
N GLY A 611 17.00 -28.45 -17.25
CA GLY A 611 17.03 -28.64 -15.79
C GLY A 611 17.49 -27.41 -15.03
N SER A 612 18.59 -26.77 -15.46
CA SER A 612 19.10 -25.54 -14.84
C SER A 612 18.15 -24.36 -15.05
N ALA A 613 17.58 -24.23 -16.25
CA ALA A 613 16.59 -23.19 -16.55
C ALA A 613 15.35 -23.31 -15.64
N PHE A 614 14.94 -24.55 -15.36
CA PHE A 614 13.84 -24.82 -14.46
C PHE A 614 14.16 -24.48 -12.99
N ILE A 615 15.34 -24.85 -12.49
CA ILE A 615 15.79 -24.50 -11.12
C ILE A 615 15.87 -22.98 -10.95
N TYR A 616 16.45 -22.27 -11.92
CA TYR A 616 16.57 -20.83 -11.90
C TYR A 616 15.20 -20.14 -11.89
N LEU A 617 14.25 -20.62 -12.71
CA LEU A 617 12.88 -20.11 -12.72
C LEU A 617 12.20 -20.24 -11.34
N ILE A 618 12.42 -21.36 -10.64
CA ILE A 618 11.87 -21.56 -9.28
C ILE A 618 12.50 -20.60 -8.28
N LEU A 619 13.83 -20.62 -8.18
CA LEU A 619 14.57 -19.90 -7.14
C LEU A 619 14.47 -18.39 -7.32
N ASN A 620 14.64 -17.94 -8.55
CA ASN A 620 14.74 -16.52 -8.84
C ASN A 620 13.40 -15.93 -9.23
N SER A 621 12.53 -16.60 -9.99
CA SER A 621 11.21 -16.05 -10.36
C SER A 621 10.08 -16.42 -9.38
N GLN A 622 9.86 -17.71 -9.09
CA GLN A 622 8.63 -18.14 -8.38
C GLN A 622 8.65 -17.82 -6.89
N LEU A 623 9.74 -18.15 -6.18
CA LEU A 623 9.83 -17.91 -4.74
C LEU A 623 9.68 -16.41 -4.37
N PRO A 624 10.37 -15.46 -5.05
CA PRO A 624 10.18 -14.05 -4.74
C PRO A 624 8.79 -13.51 -5.10
N LYS A 625 8.16 -14.01 -6.18
CA LYS A 625 6.76 -13.65 -6.50
C LYS A 625 5.80 -14.09 -5.39
N GLN A 626 5.96 -15.31 -4.88
CA GLN A 626 5.15 -15.82 -3.77
C GLN A 626 5.37 -14.97 -2.50
N SER A 627 6.61 -14.60 -2.19
CA SER A 627 6.90 -13.72 -1.04
C SER A 627 6.31 -12.32 -1.19
N ALA A 628 6.42 -11.69 -2.36
CA ALA A 628 5.92 -10.35 -2.61
C ALA A 628 4.38 -10.27 -2.51
N PHE A 629 3.68 -11.38 -2.77
CA PHE A 629 2.23 -11.45 -2.68
C PHE A 629 1.71 -11.87 -1.30
N LEU A 630 2.41 -12.77 -0.60
CA LEU A 630 1.99 -13.27 0.71
C LEU A 630 2.21 -12.26 1.85
N ASN A 631 3.29 -11.46 1.79
CA ASN A 631 3.62 -10.52 2.87
C ASN A 631 2.50 -9.50 3.14
N PRO A 632 1.94 -8.80 2.13
CA PRO A 632 0.82 -7.87 2.36
C PRO A 632 -0.44 -8.56 2.89
N LEU A 633 -0.74 -9.77 2.39
CA LEU A 633 -1.92 -10.55 2.81
C LEU A 633 -1.84 -10.96 4.29
N ILE A 634 -0.65 -11.33 4.77
CA ILE A 634 -0.41 -11.67 6.18
C ILE A 634 -0.54 -10.43 7.07
N GLU A 635 0.00 -9.29 6.63
CA GLU A 635 -0.12 -8.01 7.34
C GLU A 635 -1.60 -7.59 7.49
N GLU A 636 -2.40 -7.71 6.43
CA GLU A 636 -3.84 -7.41 6.47
C GLU A 636 -4.65 -8.35 7.38
N ILE A 637 -4.36 -9.66 7.37
CA ILE A 637 -5.06 -10.63 8.25
C ILE A 637 -4.76 -10.32 9.72
N ASN A 638 -3.48 -10.04 10.04
CA ASN A 638 -3.07 -9.69 11.39
C ASN A 638 -3.73 -8.38 11.86
N PHE A 639 -3.81 -7.40 10.96
CA PHE A 639 -4.52 -6.15 11.18
C PHE A 639 -6.00 -6.37 11.52
N ASN A 640 -6.73 -7.11 10.68
CA ASN A 640 -8.16 -7.35 10.84
C ASN A 640 -8.49 -8.14 12.12
N ASN A 641 -7.67 -9.13 12.47
CA ASN A 641 -7.83 -9.87 13.72
C ASN A 641 -7.64 -8.96 14.95
N LEU A 642 -6.68 -8.02 14.89
CA LEU A 642 -6.41 -7.10 16.00
C LEU A 642 -7.54 -6.08 16.17
N ALA A 643 -8.04 -5.52 15.06
CA ALA A 643 -9.19 -4.62 15.05
C ALA A 643 -10.47 -5.30 15.57
N ALA A 644 -10.76 -6.51 15.08
CA ALA A 644 -11.95 -7.27 15.51
C ALA A 644 -11.92 -7.61 17.01
N ASN A 645 -10.75 -7.99 17.56
CA ASN A 645 -10.62 -8.26 19.00
C ASN A 645 -10.85 -7.03 19.86
N ALA A 646 -10.30 -5.88 19.46
CA ALA A 646 -10.52 -4.61 20.17
C ALA A 646 -12.00 -4.21 20.20
N ILE A 647 -12.70 -4.35 19.07
CA ILE A 647 -14.12 -3.99 18.96
C ILE A 647 -15.00 -5.00 19.68
N ASN A 648 -14.64 -6.29 19.70
CA ASN A 648 -15.38 -7.31 20.46
C ASN A 648 -15.46 -6.99 21.96
N ASP A 649 -14.38 -6.48 22.56
CA ASP A 649 -14.40 -6.07 23.97
C ASP A 649 -15.27 -4.85 24.22
N LEU A 650 -15.29 -3.90 23.27
CA LEU A 650 -16.21 -2.76 23.31
C LEU A 650 -17.67 -3.21 23.18
N LEU A 651 -17.95 -4.14 22.25
CA LEU A 651 -19.29 -4.68 22.00
C LEU A 651 -19.85 -5.43 23.21
N LYS A 652 -19.02 -6.14 24.00
CA LYS A 652 -19.46 -6.75 25.27
C LYS A 652 -20.02 -5.73 26.26
N ILE A 653 -19.46 -4.52 26.30
CA ILE A 653 -19.93 -3.44 27.18
C ILE A 653 -21.21 -2.82 26.61
N THR A 654 -21.26 -2.59 25.29
CA THR A 654 -22.34 -1.86 24.62
C THR A 654 -23.53 -2.71 24.19
N ASN A 655 -23.45 -4.04 24.23
CA ASN A 655 -24.54 -4.94 23.79
C ASN A 655 -25.89 -4.64 24.43
N HIS A 656 -25.87 -4.21 25.70
CA HIS A 656 -27.09 -3.86 26.42
C HIS A 656 -27.76 -2.55 25.96
N PHE A 657 -27.08 -1.71 25.19
CA PHE A 657 -27.63 -0.46 24.66
C PHE A 657 -28.77 -0.72 23.68
N SER A 658 -28.72 -1.81 22.91
CA SER A 658 -29.81 -2.24 22.02
C SER A 658 -31.13 -2.49 22.77
N THR A 659 -31.04 -3.05 23.97
CA THR A 659 -32.22 -3.34 24.80
C THR A 659 -32.61 -2.19 25.71
N THR A 660 -31.65 -1.35 26.12
CA THR A 660 -31.91 -0.31 27.13
C THR A 660 -32.57 0.93 26.52
N SER A 661 -32.30 1.22 25.24
CA SER A 661 -32.96 2.31 24.49
C SER A 661 -34.50 2.23 24.52
N VAL A 662 -35.06 1.02 24.50
CA VAL A 662 -36.53 0.79 24.50
C VAL A 662 -37.19 1.16 25.83
N TYR A 663 -36.43 1.23 26.93
CA TYR A 663 -36.96 1.54 28.26
C TYR A 663 -37.02 3.04 28.57
N TYR A 664 -36.46 3.90 27.73
CA TYR A 664 -36.63 5.36 27.83
C TYR A 664 -37.94 5.78 27.15
N ASN A 665 -39.06 5.62 27.87
CA ASN A 665 -40.39 5.83 27.31
C ASN A 665 -41.41 6.44 28.29
N LEU A 666 -40.95 6.98 29.42
CA LEU A 666 -41.82 7.57 30.43
C LEU A 666 -42.62 8.73 29.85
N SER A 667 -42.02 9.54 28.96
CA SER A 667 -42.75 10.58 28.24
C SER A 667 -43.95 10.06 27.44
N SER A 668 -43.80 8.92 26.76
CA SER A 668 -44.86 8.31 25.94
C SER A 668 -46.01 7.82 26.82
N TYR A 669 -45.68 7.20 27.96
CA TYR A 669 -46.67 6.81 28.97
C TYR A 669 -47.43 8.03 29.51
N LEU A 670 -46.73 9.12 29.83
CA LEU A 670 -47.31 10.36 30.35
C LEU A 670 -48.20 11.08 29.33
N ILE A 671 -47.82 11.08 28.05
CA ILE A 671 -48.64 11.67 26.99
C ILE A 671 -49.95 10.90 26.82
N GLN A 672 -49.90 9.57 26.88
CA GLN A 672 -51.09 8.71 26.73
C GLN A 672 -52.02 8.75 27.93
N SER A 673 -51.48 9.02 29.13
CA SER A 673 -52.24 9.06 30.39
C SER A 673 -52.77 10.45 30.77
N LYS A 674 -52.52 11.48 29.97
CA LYS A 674 -52.85 12.86 30.33
C LYS A 674 -54.36 13.11 30.32
N GLU A 675 -54.91 13.50 31.48
CA GLU A 675 -56.35 13.85 31.64
C GLU A 675 -56.58 15.35 31.88
N GLY A 676 -55.53 16.10 32.23
CA GLY A 676 -55.62 17.54 32.49
C GLY A 676 -54.26 18.22 32.59
N VAL A 677 -54.24 19.42 33.18
CA VAL A 677 -52.98 20.12 33.49
C VAL A 677 -52.33 19.42 34.67
N ASP A 678 -51.17 18.80 34.43
CA ASP A 678 -50.38 18.04 35.41
C ASP A 678 -51.12 16.86 36.08
N LEU A 679 -52.25 16.42 35.51
CA LEU A 679 -53.09 15.32 35.99
C LEU A 679 -53.07 14.16 34.99
N PHE A 680 -52.81 12.96 35.52
CA PHE A 680 -52.58 11.76 34.74
C PHE A 680 -53.36 10.57 35.31
N CYS A 681 -53.86 9.71 34.43
CA CYS A 681 -54.50 8.46 34.80
C CYS A 681 -53.49 7.33 34.98
N GLY A 682 -53.69 6.53 36.02
CA GLY A 682 -52.79 5.42 36.38
C GLY A 682 -52.54 5.35 37.88
N ASP A 683 -51.83 4.31 38.29
CA ASP A 683 -51.44 4.13 39.68
C ASP A 683 -50.16 4.91 40.03
N TYR A 684 -50.21 5.64 41.15
CA TYR A 684 -49.12 6.44 41.69
C TYR A 684 -47.86 5.60 41.96
N PHE A 685 -48.00 4.41 42.55
CA PHE A 685 -46.85 3.57 42.89
C PHE A 685 -46.22 2.97 41.63
N GLU A 686 -47.04 2.56 40.66
CA GLU A 686 -46.54 2.10 39.35
C GLU A 686 -45.75 3.20 38.62
N THR A 687 -46.23 4.44 38.66
CA THR A 687 -45.53 5.58 38.04
C THR A 687 -44.23 5.92 38.78
N CYS A 688 -44.23 5.92 40.11
CA CYS A 688 -43.02 6.09 40.90
C CYS A 688 -41.99 4.98 40.61
N LEU A 689 -42.46 3.74 40.45
CA LEU A 689 -41.62 2.61 40.08
C LEU A 689 -41.07 2.75 38.65
N ALA A 690 -41.86 3.21 37.69
CA ALA A 690 -41.41 3.47 36.32
C ALA A 690 -40.29 4.54 36.28
N LEU A 691 -40.50 5.66 36.97
CA LEU A 691 -39.49 6.71 37.13
C LEU A 691 -38.21 6.18 37.80
N SER A 692 -38.34 5.36 38.85
CA SER A 692 -37.19 4.76 39.54
C SER A 692 -36.42 3.80 38.63
N LYS A 693 -37.12 2.99 37.82
CA LYS A 693 -36.49 2.06 36.86
C LYS A 693 -35.71 2.80 35.78
N GLU A 694 -36.25 3.90 35.27
CA GLU A 694 -35.54 4.71 34.27
C GLU A 694 -34.27 5.34 34.86
N LYS A 695 -34.32 5.87 36.10
CA LYS A 695 -33.12 6.35 36.82
C LYS A 695 -32.08 5.25 37.05
N GLU A 696 -32.51 4.03 37.35
CA GLU A 696 -31.61 2.87 37.47
C GLU A 696 -30.92 2.56 36.13
N TYR A 697 -31.67 2.56 35.02
CA TYR A 697 -31.12 2.36 33.69
C TYR A 697 -30.12 3.45 33.29
N ILE A 698 -30.43 4.72 33.58
CA ILE A 698 -29.49 5.83 33.34
C ILE A 698 -28.19 5.61 34.10
N THR A 699 -28.27 5.27 35.38
CA THR A 699 -27.09 5.03 36.22
C THR A 699 -26.22 3.91 35.65
N ARG A 700 -26.85 2.81 35.23
CA ARG A 700 -26.18 1.65 34.63
C ARG A 700 -25.54 1.98 33.29
N ASP A 701 -26.24 2.70 32.41
CA ASP A 701 -25.73 3.07 31.09
C ASP A 701 -24.62 4.13 31.18
N THR A 702 -24.72 5.06 32.13
CA THR A 702 -23.67 6.04 32.44
C THR A 702 -22.37 5.34 32.86
N ASP A 703 -22.47 4.32 33.73
CA ASP A 703 -21.32 3.50 34.11
C ASP A 703 -20.74 2.68 32.94
N ARG A 704 -21.59 2.15 32.05
CA ARG A 704 -21.16 1.46 30.83
C ARG A 704 -20.43 2.41 29.88
N CYS A 705 -20.95 3.62 29.66
CA CYS A 705 -20.30 4.66 28.87
C CYS A 705 -18.90 4.98 29.41
N ARG A 706 -18.77 5.16 30.73
CA ARG A 706 -17.47 5.41 31.38
C ARG A 706 -16.49 4.25 31.19
N ARG A 707 -16.93 3.01 31.39
CA ARG A 707 -16.08 1.82 31.16
C ARG A 707 -15.66 1.69 29.69
N ALA A 708 -16.57 1.96 28.76
CA ALA A 708 -16.29 1.97 27.33
C ALA A 708 -15.30 3.09 26.94
N GLN A 709 -15.44 4.29 27.49
CA GLN A 709 -14.49 5.40 27.27
C GLN A 709 -13.08 5.03 27.72
N ASN A 710 -12.93 4.43 28.92
CA ASN A 710 -11.63 3.98 29.41
C ASN A 710 -11.01 2.92 28.49
N LEU A 711 -11.79 1.95 28.04
CA LEU A 711 -11.33 0.93 27.10
C LEU A 711 -10.89 1.55 25.76
N VAL A 712 -11.67 2.51 25.23
CA VAL A 712 -11.35 3.23 24.00
C VAL A 712 -10.03 4.01 24.14
N GLU A 713 -9.77 4.64 25.29
CA GLU A 713 -8.49 5.32 25.54
C GLU A 713 -7.31 4.34 25.62
N GLU A 714 -7.49 3.18 26.25
CA GLU A 714 -6.49 2.11 26.23
C GLU A 714 -6.22 1.60 24.81
N LEU A 715 -7.27 1.47 23.99
CA LEU A 715 -7.16 1.06 22.59
C LEU A 715 -6.41 2.10 21.75
N LEU A 716 -6.73 3.38 21.88
CA LEU A 716 -5.98 4.47 21.21
C LEU A 716 -4.48 4.42 21.58
N ASN A 717 -4.17 4.18 22.85
CA ASN A 717 -2.79 4.04 23.31
C ASN A 717 -2.09 2.79 22.77
N LYS A 718 -2.81 1.66 22.67
CA LYS A 718 -2.31 0.41 22.09
C LYS A 718 -2.04 0.56 20.59
N ILE A 719 -2.99 1.12 19.84
CA ILE A 719 -2.89 1.38 18.39
C ILE A 719 -1.66 2.24 18.09
N ASN A 720 -1.40 3.24 18.92
CA ASN A 720 -0.23 4.10 18.77
C ASN A 720 1.11 3.37 18.89
N LYS A 721 1.15 2.22 19.57
CA LYS A 721 2.35 1.42 19.87
C LYS A 721 2.46 0.11 19.09
N LEU A 722 1.54 -0.16 18.15
CA LEU A 722 1.56 -1.40 17.38
C LEU A 722 2.79 -1.46 16.46
N PRO A 723 3.62 -2.50 16.55
CA PRO A 723 4.71 -2.73 15.60
C PRO A 723 4.16 -3.30 14.29
N ASN A 724 4.84 -3.01 13.17
CA ASN A 724 4.58 -3.62 11.86
C ASN A 724 3.17 -3.40 11.29
N ILE A 725 2.56 -2.24 11.54
CA ILE A 725 1.33 -1.81 10.84
C ILE A 725 1.66 -0.68 9.87
N SER A 726 0.98 -0.63 8.73
CA SER A 726 1.16 0.47 7.77
C SER A 726 0.64 1.79 8.36
N SER A 727 1.14 2.92 7.83
CA SER A 727 0.64 4.24 8.22
C SER A 727 -0.85 4.41 7.92
N SER A 728 -1.34 3.84 6.80
CA SER A 728 -2.74 3.91 6.40
C SER A 728 -3.65 3.17 7.38
N GLN A 729 -3.30 1.93 7.72
CA GLN A 729 -3.97 1.07 8.69
C GLN A 729 -4.05 1.72 10.07
N LYS A 730 -2.92 2.29 10.52
CA LYS A 730 -2.87 3.01 11.80
C LYS A 730 -3.82 4.19 11.83
N SER A 731 -3.81 5.00 10.77
CA SER A 731 -4.67 6.18 10.64
C SER A 731 -6.15 5.81 10.67
N GLU A 732 -6.55 4.75 9.96
CA GLU A 732 -7.92 4.26 9.96
C GLU A 732 -8.39 3.85 11.36
N MET A 733 -7.61 3.02 12.07
CA MET A 733 -7.96 2.56 13.41
C MET A 733 -8.07 3.71 14.41
N LEU A 734 -7.16 4.68 14.33
CA LEU A 734 -7.21 5.87 15.18
C LEU A 734 -8.48 6.68 14.91
N ASN A 735 -8.86 6.86 13.64
CA ASN A 735 -10.07 7.59 13.26
C ASN A 735 -11.34 6.87 13.71
N ALA A 736 -11.46 5.56 13.45
CA ALA A 736 -12.61 4.76 13.87
C ALA A 736 -12.75 4.72 15.40
N THR A 737 -11.65 4.46 16.12
CA THR A 737 -11.63 4.39 17.58
C THR A 737 -11.94 5.74 18.22
N ALA A 738 -11.43 6.84 17.65
CA ALA A 738 -11.73 8.18 18.12
C ALA A 738 -13.21 8.53 17.91
N ASN A 739 -13.84 8.08 16.81
CA ASN A 739 -15.27 8.25 16.59
C ASN A 739 -16.14 7.61 17.68
N TYR A 740 -15.76 6.43 18.18
CA TYR A 740 -16.45 5.84 19.35
C TYR A 740 -16.31 6.71 20.59
N LYS A 741 -15.12 7.28 20.84
CA LYS A 741 -14.89 8.21 21.97
C LYS A 741 -15.84 9.41 21.89
N TYR A 742 -16.00 9.98 20.69
CA TYR A 742 -16.87 11.14 20.47
C TYR A 742 -18.31 10.78 20.78
N ALA A 743 -18.83 9.72 20.16
CA ALA A 743 -20.20 9.28 20.35
C ALA A 743 -20.49 8.88 21.81
N LEU A 744 -19.57 8.16 22.47
CA LEU A 744 -19.70 7.79 23.89
C LEU A 744 -19.78 9.02 24.81
N THR A 745 -18.96 10.04 24.54
CA THR A 745 -18.94 11.28 25.34
C THR A 745 -20.24 12.07 25.17
N ILE A 746 -20.77 12.12 23.95
CA ILE A 746 -22.06 12.76 23.67
C ILE A 746 -23.19 12.01 24.39
N THR A 747 -23.25 10.69 24.27
CA THR A 747 -24.28 9.87 24.91
C THR A 747 -24.23 9.96 26.43
N PHE A 748 -23.03 9.98 27.01
CA PHE A 748 -22.82 10.20 28.44
C PHE A 748 -23.42 11.53 28.92
N ASN A 749 -23.16 12.62 28.18
CA ASN A 749 -23.70 13.94 28.51
C ASN A 749 -25.23 14.02 28.33
N GLN A 750 -25.78 13.29 27.35
CA GLN A 750 -27.24 13.17 27.17
C GLN A 750 -27.90 12.47 28.36
N LEU A 751 -27.32 11.36 28.84
CA LEU A 751 -27.81 10.60 29.99
C LEU A 751 -27.82 11.44 31.28
N ASN A 752 -26.74 12.18 31.55
CA ASN A 752 -26.66 13.05 32.73
C ASN A 752 -27.74 14.14 32.72
N LEU A 753 -28.04 14.71 31.55
CA LEU A 753 -29.06 15.74 31.45
C LEU A 753 -30.48 15.16 31.62
N LEU A 754 -30.78 13.98 31.05
CA LEU A 754 -32.05 13.30 31.33
C LEU A 754 -32.22 13.05 32.83
N ASN A 755 -31.18 12.53 33.49
CA ASN A 755 -31.22 12.26 34.94
C ASN A 755 -31.50 13.54 35.75
N SER A 756 -30.90 14.66 35.35
CA SER A 756 -31.12 15.95 36.01
C SER A 756 -32.58 16.43 35.91
N LEU A 757 -33.24 16.21 34.77
CA LEU A 757 -34.67 16.50 34.61
C LEU A 757 -35.50 15.58 35.49
N LEU A 758 -35.26 14.25 35.42
CA LEU A 758 -35.98 13.25 36.22
C LEU A 758 -35.82 13.45 37.74
N ALA A 759 -34.69 14.00 38.19
CA ALA A 759 -34.45 14.36 39.59
C ALA A 759 -35.31 15.55 40.06
N ASN A 760 -35.78 16.39 39.13
CA ASN A 760 -36.57 17.58 39.45
C ASN A 760 -38.09 17.39 39.28
N LEU A 761 -38.54 16.21 38.86
CA LEU A 761 -39.97 15.88 38.73
C LEU A 761 -40.56 15.51 40.10
N LYS A 762 -41.75 16.07 40.41
CA LYS A 762 -42.47 15.79 41.66
C LYS A 762 -43.76 15.05 41.36
N ILE A 763 -43.88 13.84 41.91
CA ILE A 763 -45.10 13.02 41.82
C ILE A 763 -45.84 13.12 43.16
N GLN A 764 -47.12 13.50 43.10
CA GLN A 764 -48.00 13.66 44.25
C GLN A 764 -49.21 12.74 44.12
N GLU A 765 -49.52 12.04 45.19
CA GLU A 765 -50.77 11.28 45.30
C GLU A 765 -51.98 12.24 45.23
N GLN A 766 -53.07 11.77 44.63
CA GLN A 766 -54.36 12.46 44.71
C GLN A 766 -55.25 11.71 45.69
N LYS A 767 -56.01 12.47 46.48
CA LYS A 767 -56.92 11.92 47.48
C LYS A 767 -58.37 12.23 47.12
N ASN A 768 -59.26 11.36 47.57
CA ASN A 768 -60.71 11.53 47.57
C ASN A 768 -61.15 12.48 48.69
N SER A 769 -62.43 12.87 48.67
CA SER A 769 -63.05 13.76 49.65
C SER A 769 -63.00 13.22 51.09
N ASP A 770 -62.79 11.91 51.24
CA ASP A 770 -62.66 11.16 52.50
C ASP A 770 -61.19 10.93 52.92
N ASP A 771 -60.24 11.63 52.30
CA ASP A 771 -58.78 11.49 52.50
C ASP A 771 -58.21 10.10 52.09
N SER A 772 -59.00 9.27 51.39
CA SER A 772 -58.52 8.01 50.80
C SER A 772 -57.76 8.22 49.49
N TYR A 773 -56.80 7.35 49.18
CA TYR A 773 -56.01 7.42 47.95
C TYR A 773 -56.86 7.15 46.69
N LYS A 774 -56.71 8.01 45.66
CA LYS A 774 -57.30 7.78 44.33
C LYS A 774 -56.40 6.84 43.53
N SER A 775 -56.80 5.58 43.42
CA SER A 775 -56.02 4.54 42.72
C SER A 775 -55.89 4.72 41.21
N THR A 776 -56.58 5.69 40.61
CA THR A 776 -56.63 5.86 39.16
C THR A 776 -56.06 7.18 38.67
N VAL A 777 -55.67 8.10 39.57
CA VAL A 777 -55.21 9.44 39.19
C VAL A 777 -54.07 9.89 40.09
N PHE A 778 -53.04 10.46 39.50
CA PHE A 778 -51.95 11.13 40.21
C PHE A 778 -51.67 12.51 39.62
N LYS A 779 -50.95 13.35 40.38
CA LYS A 779 -50.48 14.65 39.91
C LYS A 779 -48.97 14.62 39.76
N MET A 780 -48.46 15.08 38.62
CA MET A 780 -47.03 15.17 38.39
C MET A 780 -46.67 16.55 37.85
N THR A 781 -45.81 17.24 38.60
CA THR A 781 -45.38 18.60 38.28
C THR A 781 -43.89 18.63 38.00
N GLY A 782 -43.48 19.45 37.03
CA GLY A 782 -42.09 19.66 36.68
C GLY A 782 -41.86 21.07 36.15
N PRO A 783 -40.65 21.35 35.65
CA PRO A 783 -40.28 22.62 35.02
C PRO A 783 -41.23 23.02 33.87
N THR A 784 -41.26 24.29 33.48
CA THR A 784 -42.07 24.72 32.31
C THR A 784 -41.69 23.93 31.05
N ASP A 785 -42.69 23.38 30.35
CA ASP A 785 -42.55 22.50 29.17
C ASP A 785 -41.73 21.21 29.42
N TRP A 786 -41.81 20.65 30.63
CA TRP A 786 -41.06 19.44 31.00
C TRP A 786 -41.44 18.18 30.20
N ILE A 787 -42.70 17.98 29.79
CA ILE A 787 -43.10 16.77 29.04
C ILE A 787 -42.49 16.74 27.63
N PRO A 788 -42.59 17.81 26.80
CA PRO A 788 -41.88 17.85 25.50
C PRO A 788 -40.36 17.77 25.66
N THR A 789 -39.82 18.37 26.72
CA THR A 789 -38.37 18.31 27.02
C THR A 789 -37.94 16.89 27.37
N LEU A 790 -38.70 16.19 28.20
CA LEU A 790 -38.48 14.78 28.54
C LEU A 790 -38.51 13.89 27.30
N ALA A 791 -39.54 14.04 26.46
CA ALA A 791 -39.66 13.30 25.20
C ALA A 791 -38.47 13.54 24.26
N SER A 792 -37.96 14.77 24.21
CA SER A 792 -36.79 15.10 23.39
C SER A 792 -35.53 14.43 23.93
N LEU A 793 -35.29 14.48 25.25
CA LEU A 793 -34.11 13.87 25.88
C LEU A 793 -34.11 12.33 25.79
N GLU A 794 -35.26 11.68 26.06
CA GLU A 794 -35.44 10.24 25.86
C GLU A 794 -35.22 9.85 24.38
N GLY A 795 -35.72 10.68 23.45
CA GLY A 795 -35.52 10.54 22.02
C GLY A 795 -34.05 10.62 21.60
N PHE A 796 -33.27 11.57 22.16
CA PHE A 796 -31.84 11.72 21.86
C PHE A 796 -31.01 10.56 22.41
N ILE A 797 -31.33 10.06 23.60
CA ILE A 797 -30.65 8.89 24.16
C ILE A 797 -30.89 7.67 23.28
N SER A 798 -32.08 7.53 22.70
CA SER A 798 -32.41 6.40 21.84
C SER A 798 -31.81 6.51 20.44
N ASN A 799 -31.94 7.69 19.81
CA ASN A 799 -31.70 7.89 18.38
C ASN A 799 -30.50 8.80 18.04
N GLY A 800 -29.88 9.41 19.05
CA GLY A 800 -28.88 10.47 18.87
C GLY A 800 -29.51 11.82 18.55
N PHE A 801 -28.67 12.85 18.46
CA PHE A 801 -29.09 14.17 18.00
C PHE A 801 -29.49 14.15 16.52
N PRO A 802 -30.51 14.94 16.12
CA PRO A 802 -30.98 14.97 14.75
C PRO A 802 -30.02 15.68 13.79
N ASN A 803 -29.23 16.66 14.26
CA ASN A 803 -28.58 17.61 13.37
C ASN A 803 -27.05 17.62 13.41
N ILE A 804 -26.41 17.01 14.41
CA ILE A 804 -24.95 17.01 14.55
C ILE A 804 -24.32 15.65 14.25
N THR A 805 -23.10 15.64 13.74
CA THR A 805 -22.32 14.43 13.51
C THR A 805 -20.99 14.52 14.29
N PRO A 806 -20.64 13.54 15.14
CA PRO A 806 -21.43 12.35 15.51
C PRO A 806 -22.68 12.72 16.33
N THR A 807 -23.76 11.94 16.17
CA THR A 807 -25.07 12.21 16.81
C THR A 807 -25.14 11.75 18.27
N GLY A 808 -24.29 10.78 18.67
CA GLY A 808 -24.43 10.08 19.94
C GLY A 808 -25.63 9.13 19.96
N GLY A 809 -26.21 8.93 21.14
CA GLY A 809 -27.30 7.99 21.37
C GLY A 809 -26.84 6.54 21.50
N LEU A 810 -27.59 5.75 22.27
CA LEU A 810 -27.33 4.34 22.56
C LEU A 810 -27.53 3.44 21.32
N GLY A 811 -28.58 3.71 20.53
CA GLY A 811 -28.90 2.95 19.31
C GLY A 811 -27.87 3.12 18.19
N PRO A 812 -27.60 4.36 17.74
CA PRO A 812 -26.59 4.61 16.71
C PRO A 812 -25.19 4.12 17.11
N LEU A 813 -24.78 4.35 18.35
CA LEU A 813 -23.49 3.90 18.88
C LEU A 813 -23.36 2.37 18.82
N PHE A 814 -24.37 1.63 19.30
CA PHE A 814 -24.37 0.17 19.24
C PHE A 814 -24.32 -0.33 17.78
N THR A 815 -25.12 0.28 16.91
CA THR A 815 -25.22 -0.10 15.48
C THR A 815 -23.89 0.13 14.77
N GLN A 816 -23.22 1.25 15.04
CA GLN A 816 -21.92 1.57 14.47
C GLN A 816 -20.85 0.56 14.92
N ILE A 817 -20.74 0.32 16.23
CA ILE A 817 -19.77 -0.66 16.79
C ILE A 817 -20.04 -2.06 16.22
N GLN A 818 -21.30 -2.45 16.05
CA GLN A 818 -21.67 -3.74 15.49
C GLN A 818 -21.33 -3.85 13.99
N ALA A 819 -21.62 -2.81 13.19
CA ALA A 819 -21.31 -2.79 11.77
C ALA A 819 -19.80 -2.89 11.54
N ASP A 820 -19.02 -2.08 12.26
CA ASP A 820 -17.56 -2.08 12.15
C ASP A 820 -16.98 -3.45 12.58
N GLN A 821 -17.50 -4.07 13.65
CA GLN A 821 -17.11 -5.42 14.08
C GLN A 821 -17.35 -6.46 12.98
N GLN A 822 -18.53 -6.40 12.35
CA GLN A 822 -18.92 -7.31 11.29
C GLN A 822 -18.04 -7.11 10.06
N ASP A 823 -17.71 -5.87 9.71
CA ASP A 823 -16.87 -5.54 8.58
C ASP A 823 -15.45 -6.07 8.78
N TYR A 824 -14.80 -5.81 9.91
CA TYR A 824 -13.46 -6.33 10.20
C TYR A 824 -13.43 -7.87 10.27
N THR A 825 -14.46 -8.49 10.84
CA THR A 825 -14.58 -9.96 10.89
C THR A 825 -14.74 -10.57 9.50
N THR A 826 -15.60 -9.97 8.66
CA THR A 826 -15.85 -10.42 7.29
C THR A 826 -14.61 -10.23 6.42
N GLN A 827 -13.89 -9.12 6.58
CA GLN A 827 -12.62 -8.88 5.90
C GLN A 827 -11.55 -9.89 6.31
N GLY A 828 -11.39 -10.15 7.62
CA GLY A 828 -10.46 -11.15 8.12
C GLY A 828 -10.76 -12.56 7.56
N GLN A 829 -12.03 -12.96 7.51
CA GLN A 829 -12.44 -14.24 6.91
C GLN A 829 -12.18 -14.29 5.40
N THR A 830 -12.46 -13.20 4.67
CA THR A 830 -12.22 -13.12 3.22
C THR A 830 -10.74 -13.22 2.90
N GLN A 831 -9.89 -12.51 3.65
CA GLN A 831 -8.44 -12.57 3.46
C GLN A 831 -7.86 -13.93 3.87
N GLN A 832 -8.39 -14.56 4.93
CA GLN A 832 -8.01 -15.94 5.27
C GLN A 832 -8.39 -16.93 4.16
N LEU A 833 -9.59 -16.80 3.58
CA LEU A 833 -10.01 -17.62 2.43
C LEU A 833 -9.09 -17.37 1.22
N ASN A 834 -8.71 -16.12 0.98
CA ASN A 834 -7.74 -15.78 -0.07
C ASN A 834 -6.38 -16.42 0.21
N LEU A 835 -5.87 -16.33 1.44
CA LEU A 835 -4.63 -17.00 1.84
C LEU A 835 -4.72 -18.51 1.63
N GLN A 836 -5.85 -19.15 1.97
CA GLN A 836 -6.05 -20.59 1.75
C GLN A 836 -6.10 -20.95 0.27
N ASN A 837 -6.85 -20.20 -0.54
CA ASN A 837 -6.91 -20.40 -1.99
C ASN A 837 -5.52 -20.24 -2.61
N GLN A 838 -4.76 -19.24 -2.17
CA GLN A 838 -3.42 -19.00 -2.69
C GLN A 838 -2.40 -20.03 -2.19
N MET A 839 -2.47 -20.47 -0.94
CA MET A 839 -1.66 -21.59 -0.46
C MET A 839 -1.98 -22.87 -1.23
N THR A 840 -3.25 -23.09 -1.62
CA THR A 840 -3.65 -24.20 -2.48
C THR A 840 -3.08 -24.05 -3.89
N ASN A 841 -3.13 -22.85 -4.47
CA ASN A 841 -2.51 -22.56 -5.77
C ASN A 841 -1.00 -22.78 -5.72
N VAL A 842 -0.31 -22.25 -4.71
CA VAL A 842 1.13 -22.47 -4.47
C VAL A 842 1.43 -23.97 -4.32
N GLN A 843 0.61 -24.72 -3.59
CA GLN A 843 0.76 -26.18 -3.49
C GLN A 843 0.57 -26.88 -4.84
N GLN A 844 -0.43 -26.48 -5.64
CA GLN A 844 -0.65 -27.01 -6.99
C GLN A 844 0.52 -26.67 -7.92
N GLU A 845 1.03 -25.45 -7.86
CA GLU A 845 2.23 -25.00 -8.57
C GLU A 845 3.44 -25.85 -8.19
N TRP A 846 3.72 -26.02 -6.89
CA TRP A 846 4.84 -26.84 -6.41
C TRP A 846 4.68 -28.32 -6.76
N THR A 847 3.44 -28.84 -6.76
CA THR A 847 3.15 -30.21 -7.19
C THR A 847 3.45 -30.37 -8.69
N LEU A 848 3.04 -29.41 -9.50
CA LEU A 848 3.29 -29.42 -10.94
C LEU A 848 4.79 -29.24 -11.23
N VAL A 849 5.48 -28.38 -10.48
CA VAL A 849 6.93 -28.21 -10.52
C VAL A 849 7.66 -29.50 -10.18
N SER A 850 7.28 -30.15 -9.08
CA SER A 850 7.82 -31.46 -8.68
C SER A 850 7.55 -32.54 -9.73
N THR A 851 6.36 -32.56 -10.31
CA THR A 851 5.99 -33.52 -11.37
C THR A 851 6.82 -33.28 -12.63
N SER A 852 7.00 -32.03 -13.05
CA SER A 852 7.88 -31.66 -14.15
C SER A 852 9.32 -32.09 -13.89
N MET A 853 9.86 -31.89 -12.68
CA MET A 853 11.20 -32.39 -12.31
C MET A 853 11.30 -33.91 -12.37
N GLN A 854 10.27 -34.64 -11.93
CA GLN A 854 10.25 -36.10 -12.03
C GLN A 854 10.27 -36.57 -13.49
N VAL A 855 9.45 -35.97 -14.34
CA VAL A 855 9.43 -36.28 -15.79
C VAL A 855 10.75 -35.91 -16.46
N LEU A 856 11.33 -34.76 -16.12
CA LEU A 856 12.67 -34.37 -16.59
C LEU A 856 13.74 -35.35 -16.17
N ASN A 857 13.71 -35.78 -14.90
CA ASN A 857 14.66 -36.75 -14.37
C ASN A 857 14.51 -38.12 -15.05
N GLN A 858 13.29 -38.53 -15.39
CA GLN A 858 13.02 -39.73 -16.19
C GLN A 858 13.61 -39.61 -17.61
N ILE A 859 13.35 -38.48 -18.29
CA ILE A 859 13.90 -38.19 -19.62
C ILE A 859 15.42 -38.22 -19.59
N LEU A 860 16.04 -37.51 -18.64
CA LEU A 860 17.49 -37.43 -18.48
C LEU A 860 18.11 -38.80 -18.13
N SER A 861 17.51 -39.55 -17.20
CA SER A 861 18.01 -40.88 -16.81
C SER A 861 17.98 -41.86 -17.97
N LYS A 862 16.97 -41.78 -18.86
CA LYS A 862 16.92 -42.61 -20.07
C LYS A 862 17.90 -42.16 -21.14
N LEU A 863 18.00 -40.85 -21.40
CA LEU A 863 19.00 -40.31 -22.33
C LEU A 863 20.43 -40.70 -21.92
N VAL A 864 20.76 -40.60 -20.62
CA VAL A 864 22.05 -41.04 -20.08
C VAL A 864 22.24 -42.54 -20.29
N GLY A 865 21.20 -43.35 -20.05
CA GLY A 865 21.25 -44.80 -20.28
C GLY A 865 21.39 -45.21 -21.75
N GLU A 866 20.93 -44.39 -22.71
CA GLU A 866 21.11 -44.61 -24.15
C GLU A 866 22.45 -44.10 -24.69
N ILE A 867 23.02 -43.04 -24.09
CA ILE A 867 24.31 -42.45 -24.48
C ILE A 867 25.50 -43.21 -23.88
N TYR A 868 25.32 -43.78 -22.69
CA TYR A 868 26.29 -44.66 -22.04
C TYR A 868 25.71 -46.08 -21.89
N PRO A 869 25.44 -46.81 -22.99
CA PRO A 869 24.94 -48.15 -22.90
C PRO A 869 26.11 -49.11 -22.65
N ASN A 870 26.54 -49.28 -21.39
CA ASN A 870 27.65 -50.16 -20.97
C ASN A 870 28.91 -50.14 -21.84
#